data_AF-A0A8D2KCJ7-F1
#
_entry.id   AF-A0A8D2KCJ7-F1
#
_cell.length_a   1.000
_cell.length_b   1.000
_cell.length_c   1.000
_cell.angle_alpha   90.00
_cell.angle_beta   90.00
_cell.angle_gamma   90.00
#
_symmetry.space_group_name_H-M   'P 1'
#
loop_
_entity.id
_entity.type
_entity.pdbx_description
1 polymer ?
#
loop_
_entity_poly.entity_id
_entity_poly.type
_entity_poly.pdbx_seq_one_letter_code
_entity_poly.pdbx_strand_id
1 'polypeptide(L)'
;MDLSSWMSELGSGSQKVKKVAVSTGPSLELCTFPSTLGSSVATAALEQLFVVEKSLQSDYFKCNEEARIFLKDIAIAVKKLEEMRKSTIDLLEIETMELSRLYFLLEMLPENMITELEECVIGARKLNRAEIHQINMRILKTDNEIECLKKRIIDLTEINKALGEKQEEMSKRHTEIVLALNQLMEQKATTTVNINDICTKIKEDRKETELHKVHLQETEELMSKEKEEYLIRKQQLAAEISEFKKIYELKKIETFKKKKELDKLLEEVSKMKEAVITTSALSDHNLEIAQLHGSIKHWEKELEGMKKLADQLHQFQTENKELRAKLYDLMREYKIVSREEHNVFTHEQITYEEYRKQMAFTTKKENFLSQRKIDIQHMEEGLVTLKNLYQSIHETYRKQIKILNENLERETQRCILNQWKILCLRKKHNRWVTKIKNEINQTIENIEHSEKRRTELLEETLVRRNEIDEFVVQIEKLSTELQEEEEEFTLKEKLLILELKKYEELYVHEAQIHKEKQEELIEYIPQLQEAEEEYEIKYKKLEELYNIFTGTHEIIVFMFEQEKIKQELKELLDLESKKVNDHFEILKKLENEIFINDQKANLLLVENEKLKRYILYMKINIEKYRKGQEALIHDLSDASWQLIAEHTHYVDLWAEFQALVKELVQNGEEILQEIENLMKRLQDRDQKIELINSWLQRNLEKLHSLMNQELPTLISKQQFAREPSKLIPNNVTNTQLNIDTSLQVECSSIEIFANSPSTQKNILDN
;
A
#
# COMPACT_ATOMS: atom_id res chain seq x y z
N MET A 1 31.21 -36.03 -1.80
CA MET A 1 31.23 -35.72 -0.36
C MET A 1 30.29 -36.73 0.25
N ASP A 2 30.87 -37.78 0.81
CA ASP A 2 30.20 -39.07 0.79
C ASP A 2 29.74 -39.43 2.21
N LEU A 3 28.48 -39.84 2.32
CA LEU A 3 27.87 -40.32 3.57
C LEU A 3 27.36 -41.75 3.35
N SER A 4 28.26 -42.61 2.91
CA SER A 4 28.04 -44.03 2.63
C SER A 4 29.02 -44.92 3.40
N SER A 5 29.04 -44.80 4.73
CA SER A 5 29.91 -45.61 5.61
C SER A 5 29.28 -46.06 6.94
N TRP A 6 28.04 -45.65 7.26
CA TRP A 6 27.42 -45.88 8.59
C TRP A 6 26.10 -46.69 8.53
N MET A 7 26.01 -47.67 7.63
CA MET A 7 24.87 -48.62 7.54
C MET A 7 25.29 -50.06 7.19
N SER A 8 26.40 -50.55 7.74
CA SER A 8 26.85 -51.94 7.50
C SER A 8 27.49 -52.63 8.71
N GLU A 9 27.12 -52.21 9.93
CA GLU A 9 27.59 -52.88 11.16
C GLU A 9 26.55 -52.88 12.29
N LEU A 10 25.44 -53.61 12.08
CA LEU A 10 24.65 -54.18 13.18
C LEU A 10 24.00 -55.50 12.74
N GLY A 11 24.84 -56.47 12.35
CA GLY A 11 24.40 -57.79 11.91
C GLY A 11 23.84 -58.64 13.06
N SER A 12 22.83 -59.45 12.75
CA SER A 12 22.44 -60.69 13.46
C SER A 12 22.51 -60.66 14.99
N GLY A 13 21.97 -59.60 15.61
CA GLY A 13 21.69 -59.51 17.04
C GLY A 13 20.58 -60.46 17.50
N SER A 14 20.70 -61.75 17.19
CA SER A 14 19.87 -62.84 17.71
C SER A 14 20.24 -63.11 19.17
N GLN A 15 20.15 -62.08 20.00
CA GLN A 15 20.35 -62.16 21.43
C GLN A 15 19.25 -63.05 21.98
N LYS A 16 19.63 -64.29 22.31
CA LYS A 16 18.76 -65.28 22.94
C LYS A 16 18.20 -64.65 24.22
N VAL A 17 16.98 -64.11 24.13
CA VAL A 17 16.14 -63.90 25.31
C VAL A 17 16.06 -65.27 25.96
N LYS A 18 16.73 -65.43 27.11
CA LYS A 18 16.58 -66.64 27.90
C LYS A 18 15.08 -66.79 28.08
N LYS A 19 14.52 -67.94 27.68
CA LYS A 19 13.26 -68.37 28.28
C LYS A 19 13.54 -68.45 29.77
N VAL A 20 13.14 -67.42 30.51
CA VAL A 20 12.92 -67.51 31.94
C VAL A 20 11.68 -68.39 32.04
N ALA A 21 11.93 -69.70 31.94
CA ALA A 21 11.03 -70.67 32.52
C ALA A 21 10.95 -70.26 33.99
N VAL A 22 9.85 -69.60 34.36
CA VAL A 22 9.48 -69.40 35.76
C VAL A 22 9.46 -70.81 36.32
N SER A 23 10.45 -71.10 37.18
CA SER A 23 10.75 -72.46 37.56
C SER A 23 9.49 -73.09 38.13
N THR A 24 9.04 -74.19 37.52
CA THR A 24 8.01 -75.04 38.10
C THR A 24 8.59 -75.61 39.39
N GLY A 25 8.33 -74.92 40.50
CA GLY A 25 8.59 -75.45 41.82
C GLY A 25 7.88 -76.80 41.98
N PRO A 26 8.43 -77.78 42.70
CA PRO A 26 7.86 -79.14 42.77
C PRO A 26 6.42 -79.21 43.33
N SER A 27 5.87 -78.10 43.83
CA SER A 27 4.51 -77.94 44.34
C SER A 27 3.37 -78.20 43.35
N LEU A 28 3.68 -78.51 42.08
CA LEU A 28 2.71 -78.95 41.07
C LEU A 28 2.87 -80.42 40.66
N GLU A 29 3.46 -81.24 41.53
CA GLU A 29 2.87 -82.57 41.76
C GLU A 29 1.44 -82.38 42.30
N LEU A 30 0.48 -82.24 41.38
CA LEU A 30 -0.94 -82.37 41.67
C LEU A 30 -1.17 -83.77 42.24
N CYS A 31 -1.19 -83.88 43.56
CA CYS A 31 -1.53 -85.10 44.26
C CYS A 31 -2.83 -85.66 43.67
N THR A 32 -2.75 -86.82 43.01
CA THR A 32 -3.89 -87.50 42.40
C THR A 32 -4.73 -88.21 43.46
N PHE A 33 -5.08 -87.48 44.53
CA PHE A 33 -6.20 -87.81 45.39
C PHE A 33 -7.45 -87.79 44.51
N PRO A 34 -8.10 -88.95 44.24
CA PRO A 34 -9.31 -88.93 43.43
C PRO A 34 -10.37 -88.13 44.19
N SER A 35 -11.07 -87.24 43.49
CA SER A 35 -12.08 -86.34 44.08
C SER A 35 -13.19 -87.07 44.85
N THR A 36 -13.35 -88.36 44.55
CA THR A 36 -14.24 -89.34 45.19
C THR A 36 -13.74 -89.87 46.54
N LEU A 37 -12.47 -89.76 46.92
CA LEU A 37 -11.96 -90.42 48.14
C LEU A 37 -12.62 -89.89 49.42
N GLY A 38 -12.76 -88.58 49.54
CA GLY A 38 -13.50 -87.96 50.65
C GLY A 38 -15.00 -88.28 50.58
N SER A 39 -15.60 -88.15 49.40
CA SER A 39 -17.06 -88.30 49.22
C SER A 39 -17.55 -89.73 49.44
N SER A 40 -16.82 -90.72 48.96
CA SER A 40 -17.13 -92.15 49.15
C SER A 40 -16.97 -92.58 50.61
N VAL A 41 -15.95 -92.08 51.31
CA VAL A 41 -15.79 -92.32 52.75
C VAL A 41 -16.86 -91.61 53.57
N ALA A 42 -17.24 -90.38 53.21
CA ALA A 42 -18.32 -89.64 53.88
C ALA A 42 -19.69 -90.31 53.67
N THR A 43 -20.01 -90.75 52.45
CA THR A 43 -21.24 -91.49 52.17
C THR A 43 -21.26 -92.86 52.84
N ALA A 44 -20.17 -93.63 52.79
CA ALA A 44 -20.07 -94.90 53.52
C ALA A 44 -20.20 -94.72 55.04
N ALA A 45 -19.62 -93.66 55.62
CA ALA A 45 -19.78 -93.34 57.03
C ALA A 45 -21.24 -92.98 57.37
N LEU A 46 -21.92 -92.18 56.53
CA LEU A 46 -23.34 -91.86 56.70
C LEU A 46 -24.23 -93.10 56.56
N GLU A 47 -23.94 -93.99 55.61
CA GLU A 47 -24.64 -95.26 55.45
C GLU A 47 -24.45 -96.19 56.66
N GLN A 48 -23.23 -96.30 57.20
CA GLN A 48 -23.00 -97.08 58.42
C GLN A 48 -23.67 -96.47 59.65
N LEU A 49 -23.63 -95.14 59.83
CA LEU A 49 -24.38 -94.45 60.89
C LEU A 49 -25.88 -94.71 60.77
N PHE A 50 -26.43 -94.73 59.56
CA PHE A 50 -27.86 -95.02 59.30
C PHE A 50 -28.22 -96.50 59.48
N VAL A 51 -27.31 -97.43 59.19
CA VAL A 51 -27.46 -98.87 59.52
C VAL A 51 -27.44 -99.08 61.04
N VAL A 52 -26.56 -98.38 61.76
CA VAL A 52 -26.55 -98.39 63.22
C VAL A 52 -27.85 -97.79 63.76
N GLU A 53 -28.29 -96.62 63.30
CA GLU A 53 -29.58 -96.00 63.70
C GLU A 53 -30.76 -96.97 63.50
N LYS A 54 -30.82 -97.67 62.36
CA LYS A 54 -31.85 -98.70 62.11
C LYS A 54 -31.73 -99.92 63.02
N SER A 55 -30.53 -100.39 63.33
CA SER A 55 -30.35 -101.53 64.26
C SER A 55 -30.83 -101.18 65.67
N LEU A 56 -30.61 -99.94 66.11
CA LEU A 56 -31.08 -99.37 67.38
C LEU A 56 -32.59 -99.10 67.42
N GLN A 57 -33.30 -99.20 66.29
CA GLN A 57 -34.77 -99.14 66.22
C GLN A 57 -35.43 -100.53 66.33
N SER A 58 -34.67 -101.62 66.40
CA SER A 58 -35.24 -102.97 66.57
C SER A 58 -35.51 -103.29 68.05
N ASP A 59 -36.72 -103.78 68.36
CA ASP A 59 -37.27 -103.91 69.73
C ASP A 59 -36.49 -104.83 70.70
N TYR A 60 -35.39 -105.46 70.27
CA TYR A 60 -34.60 -106.39 71.08
C TYR A 60 -33.55 -105.72 71.98
N PHE A 61 -33.24 -104.43 71.80
CA PHE A 61 -32.27 -103.72 72.64
C PHE A 61 -32.80 -102.39 73.20
N LYS A 62 -32.82 -102.25 74.53
CA LYS A 62 -33.06 -100.98 75.22
C LYS A 62 -31.80 -100.10 75.16
N CYS A 63 -31.57 -99.45 74.03
CA CYS A 63 -30.48 -98.48 73.89
C CYS A 63 -30.87 -97.10 74.45
N ASN A 64 -29.87 -96.37 74.94
CA ASN A 64 -30.07 -95.05 75.55
C ASN A 64 -30.33 -93.98 74.48
N GLU A 65 -31.34 -93.12 74.69
CA GLU A 65 -31.79 -92.11 73.72
C GLU A 65 -30.68 -91.13 73.32
N GLU A 66 -29.81 -90.76 74.27
CA GLU A 66 -28.66 -89.89 74.03
C GLU A 66 -27.75 -90.42 72.91
N ALA A 67 -27.53 -91.74 72.85
CA ALA A 67 -26.68 -92.35 71.82
C ALA A 67 -27.28 -92.19 70.41
N ARG A 68 -28.62 -92.20 70.28
CA ARG A 68 -29.32 -91.95 69.01
C ARG A 68 -29.17 -90.49 68.57
N ILE A 69 -29.25 -89.55 69.52
CA ILE A 69 -29.03 -88.13 69.27
C ILE A 69 -27.58 -87.89 68.82
N PHE A 70 -26.58 -88.42 69.54
CA PHE A 70 -25.18 -88.29 69.15
C PHE A 70 -24.86 -88.85 67.75
N LEU A 71 -25.39 -90.03 67.39
CA LEU A 71 -25.19 -90.60 66.05
C LEU A 71 -25.79 -89.70 64.95
N LYS A 72 -26.95 -89.09 65.21
CA LYS A 72 -27.62 -88.17 64.30
C LYS A 72 -26.88 -86.84 64.15
N ASP A 73 -26.37 -86.29 65.24
CA ASP A 73 -25.57 -85.06 65.23
C ASP A 73 -24.21 -85.28 64.53
N ILE A 74 -23.59 -86.45 64.71
CA ILE A 74 -22.41 -86.87 63.93
C ILE A 74 -22.74 -86.95 62.44
N ALA A 75 -23.87 -87.54 62.05
CA ALA A 75 -24.29 -87.59 60.64
C ALA A 75 -24.53 -86.20 60.05
N ILE A 76 -25.16 -85.28 60.80
CA ILE A 76 -25.34 -83.88 60.39
C ILE A 76 -23.99 -83.16 60.25
N ALA A 77 -23.06 -83.38 61.19
CA ALA A 77 -21.71 -82.81 61.14
C ALA A 77 -20.92 -83.31 59.92
N VAL A 78 -20.92 -84.62 59.64
CA VAL A 78 -20.27 -85.22 58.46
C VAL A 78 -20.85 -84.65 57.16
N LYS A 79 -22.18 -84.55 57.05
CA LYS A 79 -22.84 -83.97 55.87
C LYS A 79 -22.43 -82.50 55.67
N LYS A 80 -22.42 -81.69 56.73
CA LYS A 80 -21.99 -80.28 56.66
C LYS A 80 -20.51 -80.15 56.31
N LEU A 81 -19.65 -81.05 56.76
CA LEU A 81 -18.22 -81.06 56.46
C LEU A 81 -17.98 -81.39 54.97
N GLU A 82 -18.70 -82.35 54.40
CA GLU A 82 -18.65 -82.66 52.97
C GLU A 82 -19.22 -81.52 52.09
N GLU A 83 -20.29 -80.84 52.54
CA GLU A 83 -20.81 -79.64 51.86
C GLU A 83 -19.80 -78.49 51.84
N MET A 84 -19.10 -78.24 52.97
CA MET A 84 -18.00 -77.28 53.01
C MET A 84 -16.83 -77.71 52.11
N ARG A 85 -16.41 -78.98 52.16
CA ARG A 85 -15.34 -79.52 51.31
C ARG A 85 -15.64 -79.30 49.83
N LYS A 86 -16.87 -79.56 49.39
CA LYS A 86 -17.28 -79.31 48.00
C LYS A 86 -17.20 -77.83 47.66
N SER A 87 -17.78 -76.96 48.48
CA SER A 87 -17.74 -75.50 48.25
C SER A 87 -16.30 -74.97 48.11
N THR A 88 -15.37 -75.46 48.93
CA THR A 88 -13.95 -75.11 48.82
C THR A 88 -13.30 -75.63 47.53
N ILE A 89 -13.67 -76.82 47.04
CA ILE A 89 -13.17 -77.35 45.76
C ILE A 89 -13.70 -76.53 44.59
N ASP A 90 -15.01 -76.25 44.57
CA ASP A 90 -15.66 -75.46 43.52
C ASP A 90 -15.03 -74.04 43.43
N LEU A 91 -14.65 -73.43 44.57
CA LEU A 91 -13.91 -72.17 44.62
C LEU A 91 -12.46 -72.27 44.10
N LEU A 92 -11.71 -73.30 44.54
CA LEU A 92 -10.33 -73.51 44.10
C LEU A 92 -10.22 -73.80 42.60
N GLU A 93 -11.22 -74.45 42.01
CA GLU A 93 -11.29 -74.67 40.55
C GLU A 93 -11.48 -73.33 39.80
N ILE A 94 -12.36 -72.45 40.28
CA ILE A 94 -12.56 -71.10 39.74
C ILE A 94 -11.26 -70.28 39.85
N GLU A 95 -10.64 -70.22 41.04
CA GLU A 95 -9.36 -69.52 41.25
C GLU A 95 -8.26 -70.05 40.33
N THR A 96 -8.19 -71.38 40.12
CA THR A 96 -7.24 -72.01 39.20
C THR A 96 -7.49 -71.63 37.74
N MET A 97 -8.75 -71.54 37.31
CA MET A 97 -9.12 -71.08 35.96
C MET A 97 -8.80 -69.60 35.74
N GLU A 98 -9.10 -68.73 36.70
CA GLU A 98 -8.79 -67.30 36.61
C GLU A 98 -7.28 -67.04 36.64
N LEU A 99 -6.54 -67.75 37.50
CA LEU A 99 -5.07 -67.69 37.54
C LEU A 99 -4.45 -68.17 36.21
N SER A 100 -4.97 -69.25 35.62
CA SER A 100 -4.51 -69.74 34.31
C SER A 100 -4.77 -68.71 33.20
N ARG A 101 -5.91 -68.04 33.23
CA ARG A 101 -6.25 -66.96 32.30
C ARG A 101 -5.35 -65.73 32.49
N LEU A 102 -5.01 -65.38 33.73
CA LEU A 102 -4.08 -64.30 34.05
C LEU A 102 -2.67 -64.61 33.55
N TYR A 103 -2.17 -65.84 33.73
CA TYR A 103 -0.88 -66.25 33.17
C TYR A 103 -0.84 -66.17 31.65
N PHE A 104 -1.89 -66.64 30.95
CA PHE A 104 -1.97 -66.51 29.48
C PHE A 104 -1.97 -65.04 29.02
N LEU A 105 -2.71 -64.17 29.72
CA LEU A 105 -2.71 -62.73 29.41
C LEU A 105 -1.35 -62.08 29.67
N LEU A 106 -0.62 -62.49 30.72
CA LEU A 106 0.73 -62.03 31.03
C LEU A 106 1.79 -62.56 30.04
N GLU A 107 1.62 -63.77 29.51
CA GLU A 107 2.51 -64.35 28.49
C GLU A 107 2.31 -63.65 27.12
N MET A 108 1.08 -63.31 26.75
CA MET A 108 0.78 -62.60 25.49
C MET A 108 1.00 -61.08 25.54
N LEU A 109 1.02 -60.45 26.73
CA LEU A 109 1.15 -59.00 26.88
C LEU A 109 2.41 -58.40 26.19
N PRO A 110 3.61 -58.99 26.30
CA PRO A 110 4.81 -58.43 25.66
C PRO A 110 4.72 -58.42 24.13
N GLU A 111 4.19 -59.49 23.51
CA GLU A 111 4.05 -59.55 22.05
C GLU A 111 3.05 -58.51 21.55
N ASN A 112 1.90 -58.40 22.21
CA ASN A 112 0.90 -57.37 21.90
C ASN A 112 1.50 -55.95 22.01
N MET A 113 2.19 -55.64 23.11
CA MET A 113 2.84 -54.32 23.30
C MET A 113 3.94 -54.05 22.27
N ILE A 114 4.70 -55.06 21.83
CA ILE A 114 5.69 -54.91 20.77
C ILE A 114 5.01 -54.58 19.44
N THR A 115 3.94 -55.30 19.06
CA THR A 115 3.22 -55.02 17.80
C THR A 115 2.59 -53.62 17.78
N GLU A 116 1.94 -53.18 18.87
CA GLU A 116 1.38 -51.82 18.97
C GLU A 116 2.49 -50.75 18.87
N LEU A 117 3.63 -50.96 19.53
CA LEU A 117 4.78 -50.07 19.45
C LEU A 117 5.38 -50.01 18.03
N GLU A 118 5.50 -51.15 17.35
CA GLU A 118 5.99 -51.22 15.97
C GLU A 118 5.03 -50.51 15.00
N GLU A 119 3.71 -50.71 15.12
CA GLU A 119 2.71 -49.99 14.33
C GLU A 119 2.77 -48.48 14.57
N CYS A 120 2.92 -48.04 15.83
CA CYS A 120 3.09 -46.63 16.17
C CYS A 120 4.38 -46.04 15.56
N VAL A 121 5.50 -46.75 15.63
CA VAL A 121 6.78 -46.34 15.03
C VAL A 121 6.70 -46.31 13.49
N ILE A 122 6.02 -47.27 12.87
CA ILE A 122 5.76 -47.30 11.43
C ILE A 122 4.85 -46.13 11.02
N GLY A 123 3.81 -45.83 11.81
CA GLY A 123 2.93 -44.67 11.64
C GLY A 123 3.70 -43.35 11.68
N ALA A 124 4.49 -43.12 12.72
CA ALA A 124 5.35 -41.94 12.86
C ALA A 124 6.36 -41.84 11.70
N ARG A 125 7.00 -42.95 11.30
CA ARG A 125 7.91 -42.98 10.14
C ARG A 125 7.21 -42.74 8.80
N LYS A 126 5.91 -43.04 8.66
CA LYS A 126 5.10 -42.69 7.48
C LYS A 126 4.75 -41.20 7.49
N LEU A 127 4.26 -40.68 8.62
CA LEU A 127 3.91 -39.26 8.81
C LEU A 127 5.11 -38.35 8.56
N ASN A 128 6.25 -38.58 9.21
CA ASN A 128 7.46 -37.76 9.06
C ASN A 128 7.95 -37.71 7.61
N ARG A 129 7.85 -38.82 6.86
CA ARG A 129 8.19 -38.83 5.42
C ARG A 129 7.23 -37.99 4.58
N ALA A 130 5.93 -38.02 4.87
CA ALA A 130 4.96 -37.17 4.21
C ALA A 130 5.17 -35.68 4.53
N GLU A 131 5.47 -35.34 5.80
CA GLU A 131 5.77 -33.97 6.21
C GLU A 131 7.06 -33.44 5.58
N ILE A 132 8.15 -34.22 5.58
CA ILE A 132 9.41 -33.86 4.90
C ILE A 132 9.18 -33.65 3.40
N HIS A 133 8.43 -34.54 2.73
CA HIS A 133 8.07 -34.36 1.32
C HIS A 133 7.26 -33.06 1.10
N GLN A 134 6.30 -32.76 1.97
CA GLN A 134 5.49 -31.54 1.89
C GLN A 134 6.32 -30.26 2.19
N ILE A 135 7.38 -30.36 2.99
CA ILE A 135 8.35 -29.27 3.21
C ILE A 135 9.21 -29.08 1.95
N ASN A 136 9.79 -30.16 1.41
CA ASN A 136 10.62 -30.10 0.20
C ASN A 136 9.85 -29.55 -1.02
N MET A 137 8.59 -29.95 -1.22
CA MET A 137 7.74 -29.39 -2.27
C MET A 137 7.41 -27.91 -2.07
N ARG A 138 7.36 -27.43 -0.82
CA ARG A 138 7.20 -25.99 -0.52
C ARG A 138 8.49 -25.21 -0.79
N ILE A 139 9.65 -25.76 -0.42
CA ILE A 139 10.97 -25.20 -0.70
C ILE A 139 11.17 -25.03 -2.21
N LEU A 140 10.98 -26.11 -2.99
CA LEU A 140 11.07 -26.06 -4.45
C LEU A 140 10.13 -25.03 -5.10
N LYS A 141 8.91 -24.85 -4.55
CA LYS A 141 7.99 -23.81 -5.02
C LYS A 141 8.52 -22.40 -4.71
N THR A 142 9.04 -22.16 -3.51
CA THR A 142 9.62 -20.86 -3.15
C THR A 142 10.92 -20.57 -3.90
N ASP A 143 11.75 -21.57 -4.21
CA ASP A 143 12.98 -21.41 -4.98
C ASP A 143 12.67 -20.99 -6.43
N ASN A 144 11.69 -21.65 -7.06
CA ASN A 144 11.19 -21.26 -8.39
C ASN A 144 10.59 -19.84 -8.38
N GLU A 145 9.86 -19.45 -7.33
CA GLU A 145 9.35 -18.08 -7.17
C GLU A 145 10.49 -17.06 -6.99
N ILE A 146 11.52 -17.40 -6.23
CA ILE A 146 12.73 -16.59 -6.05
C ILE A 146 13.50 -16.44 -7.38
N GLU A 147 13.60 -17.49 -8.20
CA GLU A 147 14.25 -17.41 -9.52
C GLU A 147 13.46 -16.53 -10.49
N CYS A 148 12.13 -16.69 -10.55
CA CYS A 148 11.24 -15.81 -11.31
C CYS A 148 11.38 -14.34 -10.88
N LEU A 149 11.46 -14.07 -9.57
CA LEU A 149 11.66 -12.72 -9.03
C LEU A 149 13.06 -12.16 -9.34
N LYS A 150 14.13 -12.98 -9.25
CA LYS A 150 15.49 -12.59 -9.67
C LYS A 150 15.52 -12.19 -11.14
N LYS A 151 14.92 -12.99 -12.03
CA LYS A 151 14.82 -12.63 -13.45
C LYS A 151 14.04 -11.33 -13.64
N ARG A 152 12.90 -11.17 -12.97
CA ARG A 152 12.10 -9.95 -13.05
C ARG A 152 12.84 -8.70 -12.54
N ILE A 153 13.71 -8.83 -11.54
CA ILE A 153 14.58 -7.75 -11.07
C ILE A 153 15.59 -7.37 -12.16
N ILE A 154 16.20 -8.34 -12.84
CA ILE A 154 17.12 -8.09 -13.97
C ILE A 154 16.39 -7.33 -15.08
N ASP A 155 15.25 -7.83 -15.56
CA ASP A 155 14.42 -7.16 -16.58
C ASP A 155 14.15 -5.69 -16.22
N LEU A 156 13.79 -5.42 -14.95
CA LEU A 156 13.48 -4.08 -14.45
C LEU A 156 14.72 -3.19 -14.33
N THR A 157 15.90 -3.73 -14.00
CA THR A 157 17.14 -2.96 -14.00
C THR A 157 17.58 -2.56 -15.41
N GLU A 158 17.39 -3.42 -16.41
CA GLU A 158 17.66 -3.10 -17.81
C GLU A 158 16.69 -2.03 -18.34
N ILE A 159 15.39 -2.16 -18.06
CA ILE A 159 14.37 -1.16 -18.40
C ILE A 159 14.67 0.19 -17.73
N ASN A 160 15.00 0.20 -16.44
CA ASN A 160 15.33 1.44 -15.73
C ASN A 160 16.60 2.12 -16.28
N LYS A 161 17.61 1.33 -16.67
CA LYS A 161 18.82 1.86 -17.34
C LYS A 161 18.47 2.53 -18.68
N ALA A 162 17.70 1.85 -19.53
CA ALA A 162 17.27 2.38 -20.82
C ALA A 162 16.33 3.61 -20.70
N LEU A 163 15.53 3.69 -19.63
CA LEU A 163 14.72 4.87 -19.32
C LEU A 163 15.58 6.03 -18.81
N GLY A 164 16.59 5.78 -17.98
CA GLY A 164 17.54 6.79 -17.53
C GLY A 164 18.35 7.40 -18.69
N GLU A 165 18.85 6.57 -19.60
CA GLU A 165 19.55 7.01 -20.82
C GLU A 165 18.65 7.90 -21.69
N LYS A 166 17.38 7.52 -21.89
CA LYS A 166 16.38 8.36 -22.59
C LYS A 166 16.05 9.65 -21.86
N GLN A 167 16.00 9.64 -20.53
CA GLN A 167 15.75 10.84 -19.73
C GLN A 167 16.92 11.84 -19.84
N GLU A 168 18.16 11.35 -19.84
CA GLU A 168 19.35 12.17 -20.06
C GLU A 168 19.39 12.75 -21.49
N GLU A 169 19.05 11.96 -22.51
CA GLU A 169 18.94 12.43 -23.89
C GLU A 169 17.85 13.52 -24.03
N MET A 170 16.65 13.28 -23.49
CA MET A 170 15.57 14.28 -23.50
C MET A 170 15.93 15.55 -22.72
N SER A 171 16.71 15.44 -21.64
CA SER A 171 17.22 16.59 -20.89
C SER A 171 18.19 17.42 -21.74
N LYS A 172 19.12 16.79 -22.47
CA LYS A 172 20.05 17.46 -23.40
C LYS A 172 19.31 18.15 -24.55
N ARG A 173 18.38 17.45 -25.21
CA ARG A 173 17.52 18.04 -26.26
C ARG A 173 16.70 19.23 -25.73
N HIS A 174 16.23 19.17 -24.48
CA HIS A 174 15.51 20.28 -23.87
C HIS A 174 16.42 21.49 -23.60
N THR A 175 17.63 21.31 -23.08
CA THR A 175 18.57 22.43 -22.87
C THR A 175 19.03 23.04 -24.20
N GLU A 176 19.24 22.24 -25.25
CA GLU A 176 19.50 22.70 -26.61
C GLU A 176 18.35 23.58 -27.15
N ILE A 177 17.10 23.13 -27.01
CA ILE A 177 15.91 23.89 -27.43
C ILE A 177 15.76 25.20 -26.63
N VAL A 178 16.01 25.17 -25.31
CA VAL A 178 15.95 26.38 -24.46
C VAL A 178 17.05 27.39 -24.85
N LEU A 179 18.28 26.92 -25.15
CA LEU A 179 19.36 27.79 -25.63
C LEU A 179 19.02 28.41 -26.99
N ALA A 180 18.50 27.63 -27.94
CA ALA A 180 18.07 28.13 -29.24
C ALA A 180 16.90 29.13 -29.14
N LEU A 181 15.93 28.88 -28.25
CA LEU A 181 14.82 29.80 -27.97
C LEU A 181 15.32 31.12 -27.36
N ASN A 182 16.27 31.06 -26.42
CA ASN A 182 16.86 32.26 -25.81
C ASN A 182 17.61 33.10 -26.85
N GLN A 183 18.41 32.48 -27.73
CA GLN A 183 19.08 33.15 -28.85
C GLN A 183 18.08 33.80 -29.82
N LEU A 184 16.98 33.11 -30.14
CA LEU A 184 15.92 33.65 -31.00
C LEU A 184 15.20 34.83 -30.32
N MET A 185 14.96 34.77 -29.01
CA MET A 185 14.39 35.87 -28.23
C MET A 185 15.34 37.09 -28.14
N GLU A 186 16.66 36.87 -28.05
CA GLU A 186 17.67 37.93 -28.12
C GLU A 186 17.72 38.58 -29.53
N GLN A 187 17.68 37.79 -30.59
CA GLN A 187 17.56 38.28 -31.97
C GLN A 187 16.24 39.04 -32.19
N LYS A 188 15.14 38.58 -31.60
CA LYS A 188 13.85 39.29 -31.63
C LYS A 188 13.90 40.61 -30.85
N ALA A 189 14.54 40.64 -29.69
CA ALA A 189 14.69 41.86 -28.90
C ALA A 189 15.54 42.91 -29.63
N THR A 190 16.71 42.52 -30.13
CA THR A 190 17.62 43.41 -30.90
C THR A 190 16.99 43.90 -32.20
N THR A 191 16.30 43.05 -32.96
CA THR A 191 15.54 43.50 -34.14
C THR A 191 14.37 44.42 -33.79
N THR A 192 13.69 44.22 -32.65
CA THR A 192 12.63 45.15 -32.18
C THR A 192 13.20 46.51 -31.79
N VAL A 193 14.38 46.56 -31.16
CA VAL A 193 15.10 47.82 -30.87
C VAL A 193 15.47 48.52 -32.19
N ASN A 194 16.12 47.83 -33.12
CA ASN A 194 16.48 48.39 -34.43
C ASN A 194 15.26 48.93 -35.21
N ILE A 195 14.12 48.23 -35.16
CA ILE A 195 12.86 48.69 -35.76
C ILE A 195 12.37 49.98 -35.09
N ASN A 196 12.41 50.05 -33.75
CA ASN A 196 12.04 51.27 -33.02
C ASN A 196 12.96 52.45 -33.37
N ASP A 197 14.27 52.24 -33.49
CA ASP A 197 15.26 53.28 -33.84
C ASP A 197 15.11 53.76 -35.29
N ILE A 198 14.73 52.87 -36.21
CA ILE A 198 14.32 53.26 -37.57
C ILE A 198 12.99 54.05 -37.52
N CYS A 199 12.04 53.63 -36.68
CA CYS A 199 10.74 54.31 -36.53
C CYS A 199 10.80 55.64 -35.77
N THR A 200 11.80 55.91 -34.94
CA THR A 200 12.06 57.26 -34.40
C THR A 200 12.67 58.14 -35.48
N LYS A 201 13.69 57.65 -36.19
CA LYS A 201 14.33 58.40 -37.27
C LYS A 201 13.36 58.81 -38.40
N ILE A 202 12.49 57.89 -38.85
CA ILE A 202 11.43 58.21 -39.82
C ILE A 202 10.45 59.29 -39.30
N LYS A 203 10.24 59.40 -37.99
CA LYS A 203 9.42 60.48 -37.40
C LYS A 203 10.17 61.81 -37.33
N GLU A 204 11.50 61.80 -37.29
CA GLU A 204 12.35 62.99 -37.34
C GLU A 204 12.45 63.50 -38.79
N ASP A 205 12.84 62.63 -39.72
CA ASP A 205 12.86 62.91 -41.16
C ASP A 205 11.50 63.47 -41.66
N ARG A 206 10.38 62.92 -41.14
CA ARG A 206 9.03 63.42 -41.48
C ARG A 206 8.74 64.81 -40.92
N LYS A 207 9.20 65.16 -39.71
CA LYS A 207 9.05 66.52 -39.15
C LYS A 207 9.85 67.53 -39.98
N GLU A 208 11.07 67.16 -40.36
CA GLU A 208 11.92 67.98 -41.24
C GLU A 208 11.28 68.17 -42.63
N THR A 209 10.67 67.11 -43.19
CA THR A 209 9.93 67.19 -44.45
C THR A 209 8.70 68.11 -44.34
N GLU A 210 7.95 68.04 -43.24
CA GLU A 210 6.78 68.91 -43.02
C GLU A 210 7.21 70.38 -42.80
N LEU A 211 8.35 70.63 -42.13
CA LEU A 211 8.95 71.97 -42.00
C LEU A 211 9.40 72.55 -43.35
N HIS A 212 10.11 71.76 -44.17
CA HIS A 212 10.50 72.17 -45.53
C HIS A 212 9.28 72.50 -46.40
N LYS A 213 8.17 71.78 -46.24
CA LYS A 213 6.91 72.04 -46.93
C LYS A 213 6.22 73.34 -46.47
N VAL A 214 6.31 73.70 -45.18
CA VAL A 214 5.85 75.01 -44.70
C VAL A 214 6.67 76.13 -45.35
N HIS A 215 8.00 76.04 -45.35
CA HIS A 215 8.86 77.03 -45.99
C HIS A 215 8.66 77.12 -47.51
N LEU A 216 8.31 76.02 -48.18
CA LEU A 216 7.89 76.03 -49.58
C LEU A 216 6.61 76.86 -49.77
N GLN A 217 5.59 76.66 -48.94
CA GLN A 217 4.35 77.44 -49.02
C GLN A 217 4.59 78.93 -48.71
N GLU A 218 5.37 79.25 -47.67
CA GLU A 218 5.72 80.63 -47.31
C GLU A 218 6.42 81.34 -48.48
N THR A 219 7.33 80.66 -49.18
CA THR A 219 8.01 81.21 -50.36
C THR A 219 7.12 81.29 -51.60
N GLU A 220 6.22 80.33 -51.84
CA GLU A 220 5.20 80.43 -52.91
C GLU A 220 4.22 81.61 -52.68
N GLU A 221 3.83 81.85 -51.42
CA GLU A 221 2.99 83.00 -51.06
C GLU A 221 3.73 84.34 -51.24
N LEU A 222 5.00 84.43 -50.85
CA LEU A 222 5.84 85.61 -51.09
C LEU A 222 6.02 85.88 -52.59
N MET A 223 6.40 84.85 -53.36
CA MET A 223 6.52 84.92 -54.82
C MET A 223 5.19 85.28 -55.51
N SER A 224 4.05 85.02 -54.89
CA SER A 224 2.73 85.41 -55.40
C SER A 224 2.38 86.86 -55.08
N LYS A 225 2.74 87.34 -53.87
CA LYS A 225 2.63 88.76 -53.49
C LYS A 225 3.52 89.64 -54.38
N GLU A 226 4.77 89.26 -54.61
CA GLU A 226 5.68 89.97 -55.53
C GLU A 226 5.12 90.05 -56.96
N LYS A 227 4.58 88.94 -57.50
CA LYS A 227 3.97 88.93 -58.85
C LYS A 227 2.81 89.93 -58.96
N GLU A 228 1.98 90.05 -57.93
CA GLU A 228 0.85 90.99 -57.92
C GLU A 228 1.34 92.44 -57.81
N GLU A 229 2.34 92.73 -56.98
CA GLU A 229 2.99 94.05 -56.92
C GLU A 229 3.63 94.44 -58.27
N TYR A 230 4.33 93.52 -58.93
CA TYR A 230 4.86 93.72 -60.29
C TYR A 230 3.74 93.93 -61.32
N LEU A 231 2.59 93.24 -61.19
CA LEU A 231 1.45 93.41 -62.07
C LEU A 231 0.80 94.80 -61.90
N ILE A 232 0.56 95.22 -60.67
CA ILE A 232 0.03 96.56 -60.32
C ILE A 232 0.97 97.65 -60.86
N ARG A 233 2.29 97.52 -60.62
CA ARG A 233 3.28 98.50 -61.08
C ARG A 233 3.39 98.55 -62.61
N LYS A 234 3.23 97.40 -63.29
CA LYS A 234 3.14 97.33 -64.75
C LYS A 234 1.86 97.99 -65.29
N GLN A 235 0.72 97.86 -64.59
CA GLN A 235 -0.52 98.55 -64.95
C GLN A 235 -0.41 100.07 -64.76
N GLN A 236 0.21 100.53 -63.67
CA GLN A 236 0.49 101.96 -63.44
C GLN A 236 1.34 102.57 -64.57
N LEU A 237 2.48 101.96 -64.90
CA LEU A 237 3.32 102.41 -66.02
C LEU A 237 2.59 102.37 -67.38
N ALA A 238 1.72 101.39 -67.61
CA ALA A 238 0.89 101.34 -68.81
C ALA A 238 -0.17 102.47 -68.86
N ALA A 239 -0.73 102.85 -67.71
CA ALA A 239 -1.65 103.98 -67.58
C ALA A 239 -0.93 105.31 -67.86
N GLU A 240 0.23 105.56 -67.25
CA GLU A 240 1.09 106.72 -67.51
C GLU A 240 1.44 106.84 -69.00
N ILE A 241 1.87 105.75 -69.64
CA ILE A 241 2.15 105.70 -71.09
C ILE A 241 0.88 106.04 -71.91
N SER A 242 -0.32 105.65 -71.45
CA SER A 242 -1.58 106.01 -72.10
C SER A 242 -1.90 107.51 -71.96
N GLU A 243 -1.56 108.13 -70.83
CA GLU A 243 -1.74 109.56 -70.61
C GLU A 243 -0.74 110.39 -71.41
N PHE A 244 0.54 110.01 -71.44
CA PHE A 244 1.52 110.65 -72.31
C PHE A 244 1.13 110.54 -73.79
N LYS A 245 0.52 109.43 -74.24
CA LYS A 245 -0.05 109.31 -75.60
C LYS A 245 -1.24 110.25 -75.83
N LYS A 246 -2.16 110.42 -74.85
CA LYS A 246 -3.27 111.39 -74.94
C LYS A 246 -2.73 112.83 -75.00
N ILE A 247 -1.73 113.18 -74.17
CA ILE A 247 -1.07 114.49 -74.15
C ILE A 247 -0.37 114.77 -75.48
N TYR A 248 0.29 113.77 -76.07
CA TYR A 248 0.90 113.87 -77.40
C TYR A 248 -0.13 114.18 -78.50
N GLU A 249 -1.22 113.41 -78.58
CA GLU A 249 -2.28 113.65 -79.57
C GLU A 249 -3.00 115.00 -79.34
N LEU A 250 -3.19 115.43 -78.09
CA LEU A 250 -3.72 116.77 -77.79
C LEU A 250 -2.79 117.89 -78.30
N LYS A 251 -1.47 117.80 -78.06
CA LYS A 251 -0.50 118.78 -78.59
C LYS A 251 -0.39 118.76 -80.12
N LYS A 252 -0.57 117.60 -80.75
CA LYS A 252 -0.65 117.44 -82.21
C LYS A 252 -1.90 118.13 -82.79
N ILE A 253 -3.05 118.04 -82.12
CA ILE A 253 -4.26 118.79 -82.48
C ILE A 253 -4.08 120.30 -82.24
N GLU A 254 -3.40 120.69 -81.16
CA GLU A 254 -3.13 122.09 -80.82
C GLU A 254 -2.18 122.76 -81.83
N THR A 255 -1.11 122.07 -82.25
CA THR A 255 -0.23 122.55 -83.34
C THR A 255 -0.94 122.63 -84.68
N PHE A 256 -1.87 121.71 -84.98
CA PHE A 256 -2.73 121.81 -86.17
C PHE A 256 -3.66 123.02 -86.14
N LYS A 257 -4.21 123.39 -84.98
CA LYS A 257 -4.99 124.63 -84.80
C LYS A 257 -4.15 125.88 -85.05
N LYS A 258 -2.95 125.96 -84.45
CA LYS A 258 -2.05 127.12 -84.64
C LYS A 258 -1.58 127.27 -86.09
N LYS A 259 -1.40 126.17 -86.83
CA LYS A 259 -1.15 126.23 -88.28
C LYS A 259 -2.32 126.90 -89.02
N LYS A 260 -3.56 126.55 -88.70
CA LYS A 260 -4.78 127.10 -89.32
C LYS A 260 -5.05 128.58 -88.99
N GLU A 261 -4.42 129.11 -87.94
CA GLU A 261 -4.42 130.55 -87.62
C GLU A 261 -3.39 131.33 -88.46
N LEU A 262 -2.25 130.71 -88.79
CA LEU A 262 -1.24 131.28 -89.68
C LEU A 262 -1.78 131.47 -91.11
N ASP A 263 -2.47 130.45 -91.65
CA ASP A 263 -3.08 130.50 -92.99
C ASP A 263 -4.09 131.66 -93.12
N LYS A 264 -4.81 132.00 -92.03
CA LYS A 264 -5.78 133.09 -91.99
C LYS A 264 -5.17 134.49 -92.14
N LEU A 265 -3.96 134.71 -91.60
CA LEU A 265 -3.25 135.99 -91.72
C LEU A 265 -2.62 136.20 -93.10
N LEU A 266 -2.41 135.11 -93.85
CA LEU A 266 -1.87 135.13 -95.22
C LEU A 266 -2.97 135.52 -96.24
N GLU A 267 -4.22 135.15 -95.96
CA GLU A 267 -5.42 135.49 -96.75
C GLU A 267 -5.74 137.00 -96.77
N GLU A 268 -5.47 137.74 -95.68
CA GLU A 268 -5.74 139.19 -95.59
C GLU A 268 -4.69 140.03 -96.35
N VAL A 269 -3.42 139.61 -96.34
CA VAL A 269 -2.34 140.26 -97.11
C VAL A 269 -2.57 140.17 -98.63
N SER A 270 -3.27 139.13 -99.09
CA SER A 270 -3.50 138.89 -100.53
C SER A 270 -4.63 139.74 -101.15
N LYS A 271 -5.38 140.54 -100.38
CA LYS A 271 -6.55 141.31 -100.87
C LYS A 271 -6.31 142.81 -101.03
N MET A 272 -5.08 143.28 -100.84
CA MET A 272 -4.67 144.66 -101.11
C MET A 272 -4.01 144.83 -102.50
N LYS A 273 -4.27 143.92 -103.45
CA LYS A 273 -3.59 143.91 -104.75
C LYS A 273 -4.51 143.61 -105.94
N GLU A 274 -4.74 144.67 -106.73
CA GLU A 274 -5.25 144.70 -108.11
C GLU A 274 -6.73 144.30 -108.34
N ALA A 275 -7.35 144.90 -109.36
CA ALA A 275 -8.81 145.05 -109.53
C ALA A 275 -9.36 144.36 -110.80
N VAL A 276 -10.65 144.63 -111.15
CA VAL A 276 -11.30 144.54 -112.50
C VAL A 276 -12.46 143.49 -112.71
N ILE A 277 -13.72 143.97 -112.55
CA ILE A 277 -14.91 143.86 -113.47
C ILE A 277 -15.83 142.56 -113.63
N THR A 278 -17.01 142.60 -112.96
CA THR A 278 -18.46 142.37 -113.36
C THR A 278 -19.15 141.10 -113.99
N THR A 279 -20.35 140.75 -113.42
CA THR A 279 -21.70 140.33 -113.98
C THR A 279 -21.97 138.98 -114.75
N SER A 280 -23.23 138.67 -115.18
CA SER A 280 -24.28 137.92 -114.39
C SER A 280 -25.67 137.63 -115.09
N ALA A 281 -26.30 136.46 -114.77
CA ALA A 281 -27.77 136.13 -114.63
C ALA A 281 -28.76 135.68 -115.78
N LEU A 282 -29.59 134.65 -115.43
CA LEU A 282 -31.04 134.38 -115.69
C LEU A 282 -31.68 133.61 -116.91
N SER A 283 -32.65 132.71 -116.56
CA SER A 283 -33.96 132.35 -117.21
C SER A 283 -34.07 131.36 -118.41
N ASP A 284 -35.24 130.81 -118.84
CA ASP A 284 -36.27 129.86 -118.25
C ASP A 284 -37.24 129.34 -119.36
N HIS A 285 -37.91 128.14 -119.26
CA HIS A 285 -39.20 127.79 -119.97
C HIS A 285 -39.89 126.46 -119.52
N ASN A 286 -41.18 126.24 -119.88
CA ASN A 286 -42.02 125.12 -119.39
C ASN A 286 -43.16 124.69 -120.38
N LEU A 287 -43.30 123.41 -120.78
CA LEU A 287 -44.55 122.85 -121.38
C LEU A 287 -44.67 121.30 -121.45
N GLU A 288 -43.57 120.55 -121.40
CA GLU A 288 -43.52 119.15 -121.91
C GLU A 288 -44.06 118.04 -120.96
N ILE A 289 -44.29 118.36 -119.68
CA ILE A 289 -44.51 117.39 -118.58
C ILE A 289 -45.79 116.52 -118.74
N ALA A 290 -46.76 116.95 -119.55
CA ALA A 290 -48.08 116.32 -119.62
C ALA A 290 -48.09 114.87 -120.18
N GLN A 291 -47.13 114.49 -121.02
CA GLN A 291 -47.19 113.21 -121.75
C GLN A 291 -46.57 112.01 -121.02
N LEU A 292 -45.68 112.23 -120.04
CA LEU A 292 -44.91 111.15 -119.40
C LEU A 292 -45.71 110.30 -118.40
N HIS A 293 -46.84 110.80 -117.88
CA HIS A 293 -47.65 110.10 -116.87
C HIS A 293 -48.36 108.82 -117.37
N GLY A 294 -48.52 108.65 -118.69
CA GLY A 294 -49.16 107.46 -119.25
C GLY A 294 -48.37 106.16 -119.03
N SER A 295 -47.04 106.22 -119.19
CA SER A 295 -46.16 105.05 -119.16
C SER A 295 -45.92 104.50 -117.75
N ILE A 296 -45.93 105.36 -116.73
CA ILE A 296 -45.65 105.00 -115.33
C ILE A 296 -46.66 103.95 -114.83
N LYS A 297 -47.94 104.15 -115.15
CA LYS A 297 -49.07 103.34 -114.66
C LYS A 297 -49.11 101.90 -115.18
N HIS A 298 -48.32 101.57 -116.19
CA HIS A 298 -48.15 100.20 -116.67
C HIS A 298 -47.14 99.44 -115.80
N TRP A 299 -45.99 100.04 -115.49
CA TRP A 299 -44.90 99.43 -114.73
C TRP A 299 -45.28 99.16 -113.27
N GLU A 300 -46.11 100.00 -112.66
CA GLU A 300 -46.65 99.78 -111.31
C GLU A 300 -47.35 98.41 -111.17
N LYS A 301 -48.02 97.94 -112.24
CA LYS A 301 -48.78 96.68 -112.23
C LYS A 301 -47.89 95.44 -112.37
N GLU A 302 -46.81 95.53 -113.16
CA GLU A 302 -45.78 94.49 -113.23
C GLU A 302 -45.06 94.34 -111.87
N LEU A 303 -44.73 95.47 -111.24
CA LEU A 303 -43.95 95.51 -110.00
C LEU A 303 -44.70 94.91 -108.80
N GLU A 304 -46.01 95.12 -108.70
CA GLU A 304 -46.88 94.47 -107.71
C GLU A 304 -47.03 92.95 -107.97
N GLY A 305 -46.86 92.49 -109.22
CA GLY A 305 -46.76 91.07 -109.57
C GLY A 305 -45.45 90.44 -109.09
N MET A 306 -44.31 91.09 -109.37
CA MET A 306 -42.99 90.64 -108.89
C MET A 306 -42.89 90.61 -107.36
N LYS A 307 -43.51 91.59 -106.68
CA LYS A 307 -43.52 91.68 -105.22
C LYS A 307 -44.13 90.44 -104.56
N LYS A 308 -45.27 89.95 -105.06
CA LYS A 308 -45.94 88.74 -104.52
C LYS A 308 -45.11 87.47 -104.69
N LEU A 309 -44.36 87.36 -105.80
CA LEU A 309 -43.40 86.28 -106.01
C LEU A 309 -42.19 86.40 -105.06
N ALA A 310 -41.72 87.61 -104.78
CA ALA A 310 -40.64 87.84 -103.82
C ALA A 310 -41.07 87.51 -102.37
N ASP A 311 -42.28 87.88 -101.97
CA ASP A 311 -42.85 87.57 -100.66
C ASP A 311 -43.00 86.04 -100.47
N GLN A 312 -43.52 85.32 -101.48
CA GLN A 312 -43.60 83.85 -101.48
C GLN A 312 -42.21 83.20 -101.42
N LEU A 313 -41.24 83.70 -102.19
CA LEU A 313 -39.86 83.21 -102.15
C LEU A 313 -39.24 83.41 -100.76
N HIS A 314 -39.50 84.55 -100.12
CA HIS A 314 -39.03 84.83 -98.76
C HIS A 314 -39.66 83.89 -97.74
N GLN A 315 -40.98 83.62 -97.83
CA GLN A 315 -41.67 82.67 -96.96
C GLN A 315 -41.03 81.26 -97.05
N PHE A 316 -40.86 80.72 -98.27
CA PHE A 316 -40.21 79.42 -98.45
C PHE A 316 -38.76 79.42 -97.95
N GLN A 317 -38.03 80.53 -98.05
CA GLN A 317 -36.68 80.64 -97.48
C GLN A 317 -36.69 80.64 -95.94
N THR A 318 -37.68 81.24 -95.28
CA THR A 318 -37.83 81.17 -93.82
C THR A 318 -38.22 79.76 -93.37
N GLU A 319 -39.18 79.11 -94.02
CA GLU A 319 -39.60 77.73 -93.72
C GLU A 319 -38.43 76.74 -93.92
N ASN A 320 -37.64 76.89 -94.98
CA ASN A 320 -36.46 76.05 -95.23
C ASN A 320 -35.36 76.24 -94.16
N LYS A 321 -35.16 77.47 -93.66
CA LYS A 321 -34.25 77.74 -92.52
C LYS A 321 -34.75 77.09 -91.23
N GLU A 322 -36.05 77.18 -90.95
CA GLU A 322 -36.66 76.62 -89.75
C GLU A 322 -36.66 75.08 -89.75
N LEU A 323 -36.93 74.46 -90.90
CA LEU A 323 -36.81 73.01 -91.09
C LEU A 323 -35.36 72.52 -90.94
N ARG A 324 -34.37 73.29 -91.41
CA ARG A 324 -32.95 72.99 -91.17
C ARG A 324 -32.58 73.06 -89.69
N ALA A 325 -33.06 74.08 -88.97
CA ALA A 325 -32.85 74.19 -87.53
C ALA A 325 -33.41 72.96 -86.79
N LYS A 326 -34.69 72.64 -87.02
CA LYS A 326 -35.37 71.46 -86.46
C LYS A 326 -34.64 70.14 -86.79
N LEU A 327 -34.04 70.02 -87.98
CA LEU A 327 -33.25 68.84 -88.37
C LEU A 327 -31.90 68.77 -87.63
N TYR A 328 -31.22 69.91 -87.43
CA TYR A 328 -30.02 69.97 -86.59
C TYR A 328 -30.32 69.66 -85.11
N ASP A 329 -31.43 70.17 -84.58
CA ASP A 329 -31.88 69.89 -83.21
C ASP A 329 -32.22 68.41 -83.04
N LEU A 330 -33.01 67.82 -83.94
CA LEU A 330 -33.34 66.39 -83.90
C LEU A 330 -32.08 65.51 -83.99
N MET A 331 -31.10 65.89 -84.82
CA MET A 331 -29.82 65.20 -84.95
C MET A 331 -28.93 65.38 -83.70
N ARG A 332 -29.04 66.50 -82.98
CA ARG A 332 -28.41 66.72 -81.68
C ARG A 332 -29.01 65.80 -80.62
N GLU A 333 -30.33 65.75 -80.50
CA GLU A 333 -31.02 64.91 -79.52
C GLU A 333 -30.78 63.42 -79.78
N TYR A 334 -30.86 62.95 -81.02
CA TYR A 334 -30.49 61.58 -81.38
C TYR A 334 -29.06 61.23 -80.94
N LYS A 335 -28.12 62.17 -81.10
CA LYS A 335 -26.72 62.02 -80.67
C LYS A 335 -26.51 62.22 -79.15
N ILE A 336 -27.53 62.61 -78.39
CA ILE A 336 -27.54 62.56 -76.93
C ILE A 336 -28.06 61.19 -76.50
N VAL A 337 -29.27 60.82 -76.93
CA VAL A 337 -29.92 59.53 -76.61
C VAL A 337 -29.01 58.34 -76.93
N SER A 338 -28.41 58.29 -78.13
CA SER A 338 -27.52 57.18 -78.52
C SER A 338 -26.24 57.07 -77.65
N ARG A 339 -25.81 58.15 -76.99
CA ARG A 339 -24.72 58.09 -75.99
C ARG A 339 -25.23 57.69 -74.61
N GLU A 340 -26.45 58.07 -74.25
CA GLU A 340 -27.08 57.64 -73.01
C GLU A 340 -27.39 56.13 -73.03
N GLU A 341 -27.94 55.62 -74.13
CA GLU A 341 -28.11 54.17 -74.38
C GLU A 341 -26.78 53.40 -74.24
N HIS A 342 -25.71 53.90 -74.85
CA HIS A 342 -24.39 53.27 -74.74
C HIS A 342 -23.85 53.30 -73.31
N ASN A 343 -23.96 54.44 -72.63
CA ASN A 343 -23.54 54.59 -71.23
C ASN A 343 -24.31 53.63 -70.31
N VAL A 344 -25.65 53.55 -70.45
CA VAL A 344 -26.50 52.62 -69.69
C VAL A 344 -26.11 51.17 -69.94
N PHE A 345 -25.92 50.76 -71.20
CA PHE A 345 -25.46 49.41 -71.54
C PHE A 345 -24.11 49.07 -70.90
N THR A 346 -23.12 49.99 -70.97
CA THR A 346 -21.81 49.75 -70.33
C THR A 346 -21.92 49.69 -68.80
N HIS A 347 -22.80 50.47 -68.18
CA HIS A 347 -23.03 50.43 -66.74
C HIS A 347 -23.68 49.11 -66.31
N GLU A 348 -24.72 48.66 -67.02
CA GLU A 348 -25.39 47.37 -66.79
C GLU A 348 -24.41 46.20 -66.93
N GLN A 349 -23.53 46.21 -67.93
CA GLN A 349 -22.48 45.20 -68.09
C GLN A 349 -21.49 45.21 -66.91
N ILE A 350 -21.06 46.38 -66.44
CA ILE A 350 -20.17 46.50 -65.26
C ILE A 350 -20.86 45.95 -64.00
N THR A 351 -22.11 46.35 -63.75
CA THR A 351 -22.90 45.88 -62.60
C THR A 351 -23.12 44.36 -62.66
N TYR A 352 -23.38 43.79 -63.84
CA TYR A 352 -23.50 42.34 -64.02
C TYR A 352 -22.19 41.61 -63.73
N GLU A 353 -21.04 42.16 -64.17
CA GLU A 353 -19.74 41.59 -63.81
C GLU A 353 -19.43 41.67 -62.31
N GLU A 354 -19.78 42.77 -61.65
CA GLU A 354 -19.63 42.91 -60.19
C GLU A 354 -20.53 41.93 -59.43
N TYR A 355 -21.79 41.80 -59.83
CA TYR A 355 -22.70 40.79 -59.30
C TYR A 355 -22.14 39.36 -59.49
N ARG A 356 -21.60 39.05 -60.67
CA ARG A 356 -20.95 37.75 -60.93
C ARG A 356 -19.72 37.51 -60.05
N LYS A 357 -18.91 38.56 -59.79
CA LYS A 357 -17.75 38.51 -58.86
C LYS A 357 -18.22 38.30 -57.42
N GLN A 358 -19.29 38.96 -56.99
CA GLN A 358 -19.91 38.78 -55.67
C GLN A 358 -20.48 37.36 -55.49
N MET A 359 -21.26 36.84 -56.43
CA MET A 359 -21.80 35.48 -56.38
C MET A 359 -20.68 34.43 -56.27
N ALA A 360 -19.62 34.55 -57.07
CA ALA A 360 -18.46 33.66 -56.99
C ALA A 360 -17.67 33.76 -55.66
N PHE A 361 -17.78 34.88 -54.94
CA PHE A 361 -17.23 35.04 -53.60
C PHE A 361 -18.16 34.44 -52.53
N THR A 362 -19.47 34.61 -52.66
CA THR A 362 -20.49 34.00 -51.79
C THR A 362 -20.39 32.47 -51.82
N THR A 363 -20.37 31.83 -53.00
CA THR A 363 -20.22 30.37 -53.10
C THR A 363 -18.89 29.86 -52.53
N LYS A 364 -17.80 30.63 -52.62
CA LYS A 364 -16.53 30.29 -51.94
C LYS A 364 -16.65 30.38 -50.42
N LYS A 365 -17.40 31.36 -49.89
CA LYS A 365 -17.69 31.48 -48.46
C LYS A 365 -18.60 30.35 -47.97
N GLU A 366 -19.64 30.00 -48.72
CA GLU A 366 -20.54 28.88 -48.42
C GLU A 366 -19.76 27.56 -48.35
N ASN A 367 -18.96 27.25 -49.37
CA ASN A 367 -18.12 26.04 -49.37
C ASN A 367 -17.15 25.98 -48.16
N PHE A 368 -16.56 27.12 -47.77
CA PHE A 368 -15.69 27.19 -46.59
C PHE A 368 -16.48 27.01 -45.28
N LEU A 369 -17.69 27.55 -45.17
CA LEU A 369 -18.58 27.34 -44.02
C LEU A 369 -19.07 25.90 -43.94
N SER A 370 -19.39 25.26 -45.07
CA SER A 370 -19.75 23.84 -45.15
C SER A 370 -18.60 22.93 -44.69
N GLN A 371 -17.36 23.17 -45.16
CA GLN A 371 -16.20 22.44 -44.69
C GLN A 371 -16.00 22.64 -43.18
N ARG A 372 -16.02 23.90 -42.71
CA ARG A 372 -15.84 24.23 -41.30
C ARG A 372 -16.93 23.64 -40.40
N LYS A 373 -18.15 23.43 -40.90
CA LYS A 373 -19.21 22.70 -40.20
C LYS A 373 -18.85 21.21 -40.03
N ILE A 374 -18.35 20.56 -41.08
CA ILE A 374 -17.87 19.17 -41.02
C ILE A 374 -16.69 19.05 -40.04
N ASP A 375 -15.74 19.99 -40.09
CA ASP A 375 -14.59 20.03 -39.17
C ASP A 375 -15.04 20.14 -37.70
N ILE A 376 -16.06 20.96 -37.42
CA ILE A 376 -16.66 21.09 -36.08
C ILE A 376 -17.33 19.77 -35.66
N GLN A 377 -18.10 19.11 -36.53
CA GLN A 377 -18.73 17.83 -36.21
C GLN A 377 -17.69 16.74 -35.88
N HIS A 378 -16.60 16.65 -36.65
CA HIS A 378 -15.49 15.75 -36.31
C HIS A 378 -14.81 16.10 -34.96
N MET A 379 -14.73 17.37 -34.59
CA MET A 379 -14.23 17.78 -33.27
C MET A 379 -15.20 17.41 -32.14
N GLU A 380 -16.52 17.52 -32.35
CA GLU A 380 -17.55 17.10 -31.40
C GLU A 380 -17.53 15.58 -31.19
N GLU A 381 -17.41 14.80 -32.26
CA GLU A 381 -17.19 13.34 -32.20
C GLU A 381 -15.88 12.97 -31.49
N GLY A 382 -14.81 13.75 -31.73
CA GLY A 382 -13.53 13.63 -31.02
C GLY A 382 -13.65 13.88 -29.50
N LEU A 383 -14.47 14.86 -29.10
CA LEU A 383 -14.74 15.13 -27.68
C LEU A 383 -15.61 14.03 -27.04
N VAL A 384 -16.61 13.50 -27.75
CA VAL A 384 -17.45 12.40 -27.26
C VAL A 384 -16.62 11.11 -27.10
N THR A 385 -15.79 10.76 -28.08
CA THR A 385 -14.91 9.58 -27.99
C THR A 385 -13.87 9.72 -26.88
N LEU A 386 -13.27 10.90 -26.71
CA LEU A 386 -12.35 11.17 -25.59
C LEU A 386 -13.05 11.08 -24.22
N LYS A 387 -14.28 11.61 -24.09
CA LYS A 387 -15.09 11.52 -22.86
C LYS A 387 -15.43 10.07 -22.52
N ASN A 388 -15.82 9.26 -23.51
CA ASN A 388 -16.12 7.83 -23.33
C ASN A 388 -14.86 7.04 -22.91
N LEU A 389 -13.70 7.36 -23.51
CA LEU A 389 -12.41 6.77 -23.16
C LEU A 389 -11.98 7.15 -21.73
N TYR A 390 -12.16 8.41 -21.32
CA TYR A 390 -11.92 8.85 -19.94
C TYR A 390 -12.81 8.12 -18.93
N GLN A 391 -14.12 7.99 -19.22
CA GLN A 391 -15.05 7.23 -18.37
C GLN A 391 -14.66 5.75 -18.27
N SER A 392 -14.29 5.11 -19.38
CA SER A 392 -13.81 3.73 -19.41
C SER A 392 -12.55 3.54 -18.55
N ILE A 393 -11.55 4.41 -18.71
CA ILE A 393 -10.32 4.39 -17.91
C ILE A 393 -10.64 4.56 -16.42
N HIS A 394 -11.45 5.56 -16.05
CA HIS A 394 -11.87 5.79 -14.67
C HIS A 394 -12.60 4.59 -14.07
N GLU A 395 -13.47 3.92 -14.83
CA GLU A 395 -14.08 2.65 -14.41
C GLU A 395 -13.07 1.52 -14.21
N THR A 396 -12.08 1.36 -15.10
CA THR A 396 -11.06 0.31 -14.93
C THR A 396 -10.23 0.54 -13.66
N TYR A 397 -9.81 1.78 -13.38
CA TYR A 397 -9.13 2.10 -12.13
C TYR A 397 -10.03 1.90 -10.91
N ARG A 398 -11.31 2.29 -10.96
CA ARG A 398 -12.27 2.03 -9.86
C ARG A 398 -12.43 0.52 -9.58
N LYS A 399 -12.45 -0.31 -10.63
CA LYS A 399 -12.49 -1.78 -10.53
C LYS A 399 -11.19 -2.35 -9.95
N GLN A 400 -10.03 -1.85 -10.39
CA GLN A 400 -8.71 -2.24 -9.85
C GLN A 400 -8.55 -1.88 -8.37
N ILE A 401 -8.90 -0.64 -7.97
CA ILE A 401 -8.85 -0.18 -6.57
C ILE A 401 -9.72 -1.07 -5.68
N LYS A 402 -10.93 -1.45 -6.12
CA LYS A 402 -11.79 -2.38 -5.37
C LYS A 402 -11.11 -3.74 -5.16
N ILE A 403 -10.51 -4.32 -6.21
CA ILE A 403 -9.80 -5.61 -6.13
C ILE A 403 -8.57 -5.51 -5.21
N LEU A 404 -7.83 -4.40 -5.24
CA LEU A 404 -6.68 -4.15 -4.36
C LEU A 404 -7.11 -4.04 -2.89
N ASN A 405 -8.20 -3.32 -2.58
CA ASN A 405 -8.73 -3.21 -1.23
C ASN A 405 -9.20 -4.56 -0.69
N GLU A 406 -9.94 -5.35 -1.49
CA GLU A 406 -10.34 -6.71 -1.10
C GLU A 406 -9.14 -7.65 -0.89
N ASN A 407 -8.06 -7.49 -1.66
CA ASN A 407 -6.81 -8.25 -1.45
C ASN A 407 -6.10 -7.82 -0.16
N LEU A 408 -6.04 -6.52 0.13
CA LEU A 408 -5.46 -5.99 1.36
C LEU A 408 -6.22 -6.47 2.60
N GLU A 409 -7.56 -6.52 2.53
CA GLU A 409 -8.39 -7.06 3.61
C GLU A 409 -8.12 -8.56 3.81
N ARG A 410 -8.13 -9.36 2.73
CA ARG A 410 -7.82 -10.80 2.78
C ARG A 410 -6.43 -11.07 3.37
N GLU A 411 -5.42 -10.27 3.05
CA GLU A 411 -4.07 -10.46 3.60
C GLU A 411 -3.95 -9.95 5.04
N THR A 412 -4.69 -8.91 5.43
CA THR A 412 -4.82 -8.48 6.83
C THR A 412 -5.44 -9.59 7.70
N GLN A 413 -6.53 -10.22 7.23
CA GLN A 413 -7.16 -11.36 7.89
C GLN A 413 -6.20 -12.56 8.02
N ARG A 414 -5.45 -12.89 6.95
CA ARG A 414 -4.40 -13.93 6.98
C ARG A 414 -3.28 -13.62 7.98
N CYS A 415 -2.84 -12.37 8.04
CA CYS A 415 -1.80 -11.91 8.96
C CYS A 415 -2.23 -12.13 10.42
N ILE A 416 -3.44 -11.70 10.80
CA ILE A 416 -4.03 -11.91 12.14
C ILE A 416 -4.11 -13.41 12.46
N LEU A 417 -4.60 -14.23 11.54
CA LEU A 417 -4.75 -15.68 11.73
C LEU A 417 -3.39 -16.39 11.88
N ASN A 418 -2.36 -15.93 11.16
CA ASN A 418 -1.00 -16.44 11.28
C ASN A 418 -0.31 -15.99 12.59
N GLN A 419 -0.51 -14.74 13.03
CA GLN A 419 -0.06 -14.26 14.34
C GLN A 419 -0.70 -15.08 15.47
N TRP A 420 -2.01 -15.37 15.39
CA TRP A 420 -2.72 -16.20 16.35
C TRP A 420 -2.15 -17.64 16.40
N LYS A 421 -1.91 -18.28 15.24
CA LYS A 421 -1.21 -19.57 15.17
C LYS A 421 0.16 -19.53 15.84
N ILE A 422 0.96 -18.49 15.61
CA ILE A 422 2.28 -18.32 16.24
C ILE A 422 2.15 -18.19 17.76
N LEU A 423 1.16 -17.44 18.27
CA LEU A 423 0.89 -17.33 19.71
C LEU A 423 0.45 -18.66 20.33
N CYS A 424 -0.40 -19.43 19.65
CA CYS A 424 -0.79 -20.78 20.07
C CYS A 424 0.42 -21.75 20.12
N LEU A 425 1.29 -21.72 19.10
CA LEU A 425 2.51 -22.52 19.05
C LEU A 425 3.50 -22.13 20.15
N ARG A 426 3.72 -20.83 20.38
CA ARG A 426 4.51 -20.32 21.52
C ARG A 426 3.95 -20.79 22.86
N LYS A 427 2.62 -20.75 23.05
CA LYS A 427 1.97 -21.24 24.28
C LYS A 427 2.12 -22.76 24.47
N LYS A 428 2.13 -23.56 23.38
CA LYS A 428 2.44 -25.00 23.42
C LYS A 428 3.91 -25.24 23.75
N HIS A 429 4.83 -24.51 23.13
CA HIS A 429 6.26 -24.62 23.36
C HIS A 429 6.64 -24.24 24.80
N ASN A 430 6.12 -23.13 25.33
CA ASN A 430 6.38 -22.72 26.72
C ASN A 430 5.95 -23.80 27.72
N ARG A 431 4.77 -24.42 27.53
CA ARG A 431 4.32 -25.56 28.37
C ARG A 431 5.28 -26.75 28.30
N TRP A 432 5.81 -27.07 27.12
CA TRP A 432 6.80 -28.12 26.95
C TRP A 432 8.12 -27.76 27.63
N VAL A 433 8.62 -26.53 27.47
CA VAL A 433 9.83 -26.04 28.18
C VAL A 433 9.66 -26.10 29.70
N THR A 434 8.49 -25.72 30.25
CA THR A 434 8.21 -25.88 31.68
C THR A 434 8.23 -27.35 32.10
N LYS A 435 7.62 -28.25 31.32
CA LYS A 435 7.65 -29.70 31.60
C LYS A 435 9.09 -30.24 31.62
N ILE A 436 9.86 -29.99 30.55
CA ILE A 436 11.25 -30.44 30.45
C ILE A 436 12.11 -29.84 31.58
N LYS A 437 11.91 -28.57 31.96
CA LYS A 437 12.64 -27.97 33.08
C LYS A 437 12.32 -28.64 34.41
N ASN A 438 11.06 -29.00 34.67
CA ASN A 438 10.68 -29.73 35.87
C ASN A 438 11.27 -31.15 35.89
N GLU A 439 11.28 -31.85 34.75
CA GLU A 439 11.91 -33.17 34.60
C GLU A 439 13.43 -33.09 34.84
N ILE A 440 14.11 -32.07 34.29
CA ILE A 440 15.54 -31.81 34.54
C ILE A 440 15.79 -31.54 36.03
N ASN A 441 15.02 -30.64 36.67
CA ASN A 441 15.15 -30.37 38.10
C ASN A 441 15.00 -31.64 38.94
N GLN A 442 14.00 -32.49 38.65
CA GLN A 442 13.80 -33.75 39.36
C GLN A 442 14.96 -34.73 39.14
N THR A 443 15.59 -34.76 37.96
CA THR A 443 16.82 -35.55 37.76
C THR A 443 18.01 -34.99 38.53
N ILE A 444 18.13 -33.67 38.69
CA ILE A 444 19.19 -33.03 39.49
C ILE A 444 18.99 -33.38 40.98
N GLU A 445 17.77 -33.23 41.52
CA GLU A 445 17.44 -33.61 42.90
C GLU A 445 17.77 -35.09 43.20
N ASN A 446 17.46 -35.99 42.26
CA ASN A 446 17.81 -37.41 42.36
C ASN A 446 19.34 -37.66 42.30
N ILE A 447 20.08 -36.90 41.50
CA ILE A 447 21.54 -36.98 41.42
C ILE A 447 22.18 -36.45 42.72
N GLU A 448 21.72 -35.31 43.24
CA GLU A 448 22.19 -34.73 44.51
C GLU A 448 21.94 -35.67 45.69
N HIS A 449 20.76 -36.30 45.74
CA HIS A 449 20.46 -37.33 46.73
C HIS A 449 21.38 -38.57 46.61
N SER A 450 21.64 -39.02 45.39
CA SER A 450 22.52 -40.16 45.11
C SER A 450 23.97 -39.86 45.47
N GLU A 451 24.45 -38.65 45.17
CA GLU A 451 25.79 -38.17 45.52
C GLU A 451 25.94 -38.02 47.05
N LYS A 452 24.94 -37.50 47.75
CA LYS A 452 24.94 -37.49 49.23
C LYS A 452 25.02 -38.91 49.80
N ARG A 453 24.26 -39.86 49.26
CA ARG A 453 24.35 -41.26 49.70
C ARG A 453 25.71 -41.88 49.36
N ARG A 454 26.35 -41.48 48.25
CA ARG A 454 27.72 -41.87 47.90
C ARG A 454 28.74 -41.33 48.89
N THR A 455 28.60 -40.08 49.38
CA THR A 455 29.50 -39.55 50.42
C THR A 455 29.29 -40.23 51.77
N GLU A 456 28.04 -40.46 52.20
CA GLU A 456 27.74 -41.22 53.43
C GLU A 456 28.37 -42.64 53.41
N LEU A 457 28.29 -43.35 52.28
CA LEU A 457 28.89 -44.67 52.10
C LEU A 457 30.43 -44.63 52.08
N LEU A 458 31.04 -43.55 51.60
CA LEU A 458 32.50 -43.37 51.64
C LEU A 458 32.99 -43.10 53.06
N GLU A 459 32.25 -42.32 53.84
CA GLU A 459 32.51 -42.08 55.27
C GLU A 459 32.37 -43.39 56.08
N GLU A 460 31.29 -44.16 55.86
CA GLU A 460 31.12 -45.48 56.47
C GLU A 460 32.26 -46.44 56.09
N THR A 461 32.64 -46.49 54.80
CA THR A 461 33.76 -47.33 54.33
C THR A 461 35.11 -46.92 54.95
N LEU A 462 35.32 -45.63 55.23
CA LEU A 462 36.52 -45.14 55.90
C LEU A 462 36.54 -45.54 57.38
N VAL A 463 35.40 -45.43 58.09
CA VAL A 463 35.28 -45.91 59.47
C VAL A 463 35.53 -47.42 59.54
N ARG A 464 34.91 -48.22 58.66
CA ARG A 464 35.14 -49.67 58.59
C ARG A 464 36.58 -50.03 58.28
N ARG A 465 37.30 -49.23 57.48
CA ARG A 465 38.74 -49.43 57.26
C ARG A 465 39.53 -49.21 58.53
N ASN A 466 39.29 -48.10 59.24
CA ASN A 466 39.98 -47.80 60.49
C ASN A 466 39.73 -48.89 61.56
N GLU A 467 38.51 -49.42 61.66
CA GLU A 467 38.18 -50.58 62.50
C GLU A 467 39.00 -51.82 62.13
N ILE A 468 39.12 -52.12 60.82
CA ILE A 468 39.93 -53.26 60.33
C ILE A 468 41.42 -53.04 60.61
N ASP A 469 41.94 -51.83 60.38
CA ASP A 469 43.34 -51.49 60.63
C ASP A 469 43.67 -51.60 62.14
N GLU A 470 42.74 -51.22 63.03
CA GLU A 470 42.87 -51.44 64.48
C GLU A 470 42.87 -52.94 64.83
N PHE A 471 41.97 -53.74 64.25
CA PHE A 471 41.98 -55.20 64.45
C PHE A 471 43.27 -55.86 63.93
N VAL A 472 43.86 -55.38 62.84
CA VAL A 472 45.17 -55.86 62.34
C VAL A 472 46.26 -55.57 63.38
N VAL A 473 46.34 -54.36 63.94
CA VAL A 473 47.32 -54.03 64.99
C VAL A 473 47.10 -54.88 66.26
N GLN A 474 45.85 -55.18 66.63
CA GLN A 474 45.55 -56.08 67.74
C GLN A 474 46.00 -57.53 67.46
N ILE A 475 45.82 -58.02 66.23
CA ILE A 475 46.27 -59.35 65.79
C ILE A 475 47.80 -59.43 65.73
N GLU A 476 48.48 -58.41 65.21
CA GLU A 476 49.95 -58.33 65.19
C GLU A 476 50.52 -58.38 66.61
N LYS A 477 49.95 -57.61 67.54
CA LYS A 477 50.35 -57.63 68.95
C LYS A 477 50.15 -59.00 69.60
N LEU A 478 48.98 -59.62 69.41
CA LEU A 478 48.71 -60.98 69.92
C LEU A 478 49.65 -62.01 69.29
N SER A 479 50.03 -61.85 68.02
CA SER A 479 51.00 -62.72 67.36
C SER A 479 52.41 -62.56 67.92
N THR A 480 52.83 -61.36 68.33
CA THR A 480 54.11 -61.16 69.04
C THR A 480 54.08 -61.73 70.45
N GLU A 481 52.99 -61.54 71.20
CA GLU A 481 52.84 -62.11 72.55
C GLU A 481 52.86 -63.65 72.51
N LEU A 482 52.21 -64.26 71.53
CA LEU A 482 52.22 -65.72 71.35
C LEU A 482 53.60 -66.24 70.91
N GLN A 483 54.35 -65.51 70.09
CA GLN A 483 55.74 -65.87 69.75
C GLN A 483 56.66 -65.78 70.98
N GLU A 484 56.51 -64.74 71.82
CA GLU A 484 57.26 -64.61 73.08
C GLU A 484 56.93 -65.77 74.06
N GLU A 485 55.66 -66.18 74.16
CA GLU A 485 55.26 -67.37 74.93
C GLU A 485 55.84 -68.68 74.35
N GLU A 486 55.90 -68.84 73.02
CA GLU A 486 56.51 -70.01 72.37
C GLU A 486 58.04 -70.04 72.59
N GLU A 487 58.72 -68.90 72.49
CA GLU A 487 60.15 -68.79 72.79
C GLU A 487 60.44 -69.10 74.27
N GLU A 488 59.64 -68.60 75.22
CA GLU A 488 59.69 -68.99 76.63
C GLU A 488 59.41 -70.50 76.83
N PHE A 489 58.43 -71.06 76.13
CA PHE A 489 58.08 -72.48 76.25
C PHE A 489 59.22 -73.37 75.78
N THR A 490 59.82 -73.10 74.62
CA THR A 490 60.98 -73.88 74.15
C THR A 490 62.20 -73.67 75.05
N LEU A 491 62.35 -72.53 75.73
CA LEU A 491 63.39 -72.34 76.75
C LEU A 491 63.16 -73.24 77.98
N LYS A 492 61.92 -73.30 78.48
CA LYS A 492 61.52 -74.18 79.59
C LYS A 492 61.67 -75.66 79.21
N GLU A 493 61.32 -76.03 77.97
CA GLU A 493 61.52 -77.37 77.43
C GLU A 493 63.02 -77.72 77.34
N LYS A 494 63.87 -76.83 76.81
CA LYS A 494 65.34 -77.03 76.76
C LYS A 494 65.94 -77.20 78.15
N LEU A 495 65.48 -76.42 79.14
CA LEU A 495 65.89 -76.57 80.54
C LEU A 495 65.44 -77.91 81.13
N LEU A 496 64.18 -78.32 80.89
CA LEU A 496 63.67 -79.62 81.34
C LEU A 496 64.42 -80.79 80.68
N ILE A 497 64.80 -80.69 79.40
CA ILE A 497 65.63 -81.68 78.71
C ILE A 497 67.04 -81.75 79.31
N LEU A 498 67.64 -80.62 79.71
CA LEU A 498 68.93 -80.60 80.42
C LEU A 498 68.82 -81.21 81.82
N GLU A 499 67.72 -80.95 82.53
CA GLU A 499 67.47 -81.50 83.86
C GLU A 499 67.15 -83.00 83.81
N LEU A 500 66.37 -83.46 82.83
CA LEU A 500 66.16 -84.87 82.53
C LEU A 500 67.46 -85.57 82.15
N LYS A 501 68.31 -84.97 81.31
CA LYS A 501 69.66 -85.50 81.03
C LYS A 501 70.51 -85.63 82.28
N LYS A 502 70.46 -84.65 83.19
CA LYS A 502 71.16 -84.72 84.48
C LYS A 502 70.62 -85.85 85.36
N TYR A 503 69.31 -86.12 85.35
CA TYR A 503 68.74 -87.30 86.02
C TYR A 503 69.10 -88.61 85.32
N GLU A 504 69.22 -88.62 83.99
CA GLU A 504 69.66 -89.77 83.19
C GLU A 504 71.15 -90.09 83.44
N GLU A 505 72.01 -89.06 83.50
CA GLU A 505 73.41 -89.14 83.92
C GLU A 505 73.55 -89.63 85.37
N LEU A 506 72.72 -89.12 86.31
CA LEU A 506 72.66 -89.62 87.68
C LEU A 506 72.21 -91.08 87.74
N TYR A 507 71.22 -91.49 86.95
CA TYR A 507 70.75 -92.87 86.90
C TYR A 507 71.79 -93.82 86.30
N VAL A 508 72.53 -93.39 85.27
CA VAL A 508 73.70 -94.11 84.73
C VAL A 508 74.81 -94.20 85.77
N HIS A 509 75.10 -93.12 86.50
CA HIS A 509 76.12 -93.12 87.55
C HIS A 509 75.72 -94.00 88.75
N GLU A 510 74.46 -93.99 89.15
CA GLU A 510 73.94 -94.83 90.23
C GLU A 510 73.87 -96.31 89.82
N ALA A 511 73.51 -96.62 88.57
CA ALA A 511 73.61 -97.97 88.02
C ALA A 511 75.07 -98.47 87.92
N GLN A 512 76.01 -97.58 87.59
CA GLN A 512 77.45 -97.87 87.61
C GLN A 512 77.94 -98.15 89.04
N ILE A 513 77.58 -97.30 90.01
CA ILE A 513 77.89 -97.51 91.44
C ILE A 513 77.26 -98.82 91.97
N HIS A 514 76.06 -99.18 91.52
CA HIS A 514 75.38 -100.40 91.94
C HIS A 514 76.01 -101.67 91.33
N LYS A 515 76.74 -101.53 90.22
CA LYS A 515 77.56 -102.58 89.61
C LYS A 515 78.92 -102.71 90.27
N GLU A 516 79.61 -101.59 90.51
CA GLU A 516 80.92 -101.55 91.19
C GLU A 516 80.82 -102.11 92.61
N LYS A 517 79.77 -101.74 93.37
CA LYS A 517 79.46 -102.34 94.68
C LYS A 517 79.07 -103.82 94.67
N GLN A 518 78.91 -104.43 93.49
CA GLN A 518 78.69 -105.86 93.33
C GLN A 518 79.98 -106.63 93.00
N GLU A 519 81.04 -105.93 92.60
CA GLU A 519 82.35 -106.49 92.23
C GLU A 519 83.44 -106.20 93.29
N GLU A 520 83.33 -105.11 94.06
CA GLU A 520 84.25 -104.77 95.17
C GLU A 520 84.09 -105.60 96.47
N LEU A 521 83.13 -106.53 96.55
CA LEU A 521 82.83 -107.29 97.78
C LEU A 521 83.70 -108.57 97.97
N ILE A 522 84.84 -108.69 97.27
CA ILE A 522 85.66 -109.93 97.27
C ILE A 522 87.13 -109.70 97.69
N GLU A 523 87.74 -108.54 97.40
CA GLU A 523 89.16 -108.30 97.71
C GLU A 523 89.39 -107.10 98.65
N TYR A 524 89.65 -107.45 99.92
CA TYR A 524 90.23 -106.66 101.01
C TYR A 524 89.36 -105.57 101.67
N ILE A 525 89.21 -105.46 103.00
CA ILE A 525 89.68 -106.25 104.17
C ILE A 525 91.19 -106.59 104.18
N PRO A 526 92.09 -105.83 104.85
CA PRO A 526 91.82 -104.96 105.99
C PRO A 526 92.61 -103.63 106.03
N GLN A 527 92.43 -102.92 107.15
CA GLN A 527 93.35 -101.91 107.72
C GLN A 527 93.53 -100.61 106.91
N LEU A 528 93.43 -99.40 107.44
CA LEU A 528 93.21 -98.75 108.75
C LEU A 528 94.18 -97.55 108.75
N GLN A 529 93.76 -96.42 109.32
CA GLN A 529 94.62 -95.43 109.98
C GLN A 529 95.86 -94.89 109.22
N GLU A 530 95.81 -93.62 108.82
CA GLU A 530 96.30 -92.52 109.67
C GLU A 530 95.83 -91.15 109.12
N ALA A 531 95.73 -90.14 110.01
CA ALA A 531 95.35 -88.74 109.77
C ALA A 531 94.04 -88.47 108.97
N GLU A 532 92.95 -87.91 109.51
CA GLU A 532 92.69 -87.29 110.82
C GLU A 532 93.69 -86.22 111.30
N GLU A 533 94.36 -85.49 110.40
CA GLU A 533 95.20 -84.35 110.82
C GLU A 533 95.37 -83.27 109.73
N GLU A 534 94.33 -82.45 109.50
CA GLU A 534 94.46 -80.98 109.29
C GLU A 534 93.07 -80.29 109.23
N TYR A 535 92.56 -79.87 110.40
CA TYR A 535 91.37 -79.02 110.52
C TYR A 535 91.75 -77.52 110.66
N GLU A 536 92.89 -77.14 110.06
CA GLU A 536 93.40 -75.78 109.91
C GLU A 536 93.53 -75.56 108.39
N ILE A 537 92.84 -74.60 107.75
CA ILE A 537 92.86 -73.18 108.10
C ILE A 537 91.44 -72.57 108.08
N LYS A 538 91.13 -71.86 109.17
CA LYS A 538 89.93 -71.02 109.36
C LYS A 538 89.76 -70.03 108.20
N TYR A 539 88.58 -69.92 107.59
CA TYR A 539 87.40 -69.24 108.17
C TYR A 539 87.71 -67.79 108.61
N LYS A 540 87.67 -66.83 107.67
CA LYS A 540 87.49 -65.41 108.01
C LYS A 540 86.80 -64.58 106.91
N LYS A 541 85.48 -64.51 107.04
CA LYS A 541 84.59 -63.34 106.88
C LYS A 541 85.21 -61.97 106.53
N LEU A 542 84.44 -61.26 105.68
CA LEU A 542 84.11 -59.81 105.69
C LEU A 542 85.11 -58.75 105.19
N GLU A 543 84.47 -57.65 104.76
CA GLU A 543 84.91 -56.24 104.70
C GLU A 543 86.04 -55.83 103.74
N GLU A 544 85.57 -55.32 102.59
CA GLU A 544 86.00 -54.09 101.91
C GLU A 544 87.50 -53.71 101.87
N LEU A 545 88.06 -53.69 100.65
CA LEU A 545 88.66 -52.48 100.03
C LEU A 545 89.16 -52.75 98.58
N TYR A 546 89.04 -51.75 97.69
CA TYR A 546 90.16 -51.00 97.05
C TYR A 546 89.96 -50.54 95.56
N ASN A 547 89.73 -49.22 95.40
CA ASN A 547 90.06 -48.30 94.27
C ASN A 547 89.50 -48.53 92.82
N ILE A 548 88.48 -47.80 92.32
CA ILE A 548 88.40 -46.35 91.92
C ILE A 548 89.28 -45.92 90.71
N PHE A 549 88.69 -45.50 89.56
CA PHE A 549 88.81 -44.14 88.95
C PHE A 549 87.95 -43.86 87.67
N THR A 550 87.64 -42.56 87.40
CA THR A 550 86.97 -41.93 86.20
C THR A 550 85.49 -42.29 85.93
N GLY A 551 84.59 -41.43 85.39
CA GLY A 551 84.57 -40.01 84.94
C GLY A 551 83.24 -39.75 84.13
N THR A 552 82.80 -38.58 83.63
CA THR A 552 83.14 -37.12 83.77
C THR A 552 82.03 -36.26 83.08
N HIS A 553 81.89 -34.95 83.34
CA HIS A 553 80.86 -34.06 82.73
C HIS A 553 81.31 -32.58 82.52
N GLU A 554 80.55 -31.79 81.75
CA GLU A 554 80.97 -30.52 81.07
C GLU A 554 80.15 -29.26 81.48
N ILE A 555 80.65 -28.01 81.25
CA ILE A 555 79.84 -26.79 81.00
C ILE A 555 80.63 -25.51 80.56
N ILE A 556 80.19 -24.88 79.44
CA ILE A 556 80.17 -23.44 79.01
C ILE A 556 81.46 -22.54 79.05
N VAL A 557 81.71 -21.77 77.96
CA VAL A 557 82.23 -20.35 77.84
C VAL A 557 83.11 -20.14 76.55
N PHE A 558 83.30 -18.95 75.92
CA PHE A 558 82.41 -17.94 75.30
C PHE A 558 83.23 -16.90 74.45
N MET A 559 82.58 -16.06 73.61
CA MET A 559 83.10 -14.82 72.93
C MET A 559 84.13 -14.97 71.76
N PHE A 560 84.25 -14.09 70.73
CA PHE A 560 83.44 -12.91 70.34
C PHE A 560 83.45 -12.57 68.82
N GLU A 561 82.73 -11.49 68.49
CA GLU A 561 82.36 -10.93 67.18
C GLU A 561 83.51 -10.44 66.27
N GLN A 562 83.47 -10.77 64.97
CA GLN A 562 84.02 -9.90 63.91
C GLN A 562 83.36 -10.06 62.52
N GLU A 563 82.86 -11.25 62.16
CA GLU A 563 82.15 -11.50 60.88
C GLU A 563 80.93 -10.59 60.65
N LYS A 564 80.12 -10.37 61.71
CA LYS A 564 78.73 -9.90 61.60
C LYS A 564 78.60 -8.54 60.92
N ILE A 565 79.43 -7.57 61.31
CA ILE A 565 79.37 -6.18 60.81
C ILE A 565 79.73 -6.11 59.30
N LYS A 566 80.55 -7.04 58.78
CA LYS A 566 80.86 -7.13 57.35
C LYS A 566 79.70 -7.66 56.52
N GLN A 567 78.88 -8.57 57.06
CA GLN A 567 77.66 -9.02 56.39
C GLN A 567 76.57 -7.94 56.45
N GLU A 568 76.33 -7.33 57.62
CA GLU A 568 75.32 -6.28 57.79
C GLU A 568 75.57 -5.06 56.87
N LEU A 569 76.82 -4.62 56.70
CA LEU A 569 77.15 -3.54 55.76
C LEU A 569 76.98 -3.94 54.28
N LYS A 570 77.23 -5.19 53.92
CA LYS A 570 77.02 -5.68 52.55
C LYS A 570 75.53 -5.82 52.25
N GLU A 571 74.77 -6.41 53.17
CA GLU A 571 73.32 -6.58 53.06
C GLU A 571 72.60 -5.23 52.98
N LEU A 572 73.04 -4.21 53.73
CA LEU A 572 72.52 -2.85 53.58
C LEU A 572 72.84 -2.21 52.22
N LEU A 573 74.05 -2.42 51.68
CA LEU A 573 74.42 -1.89 50.36
C LEU A 573 73.66 -2.59 49.23
N ASP A 574 73.54 -3.92 49.29
CA ASP A 574 72.77 -4.73 48.34
C ASP A 574 71.25 -4.43 48.45
N LEU A 575 70.73 -4.17 49.67
CA LEU A 575 69.34 -3.76 49.89
C LEU A 575 69.06 -2.36 49.33
N GLU A 576 69.94 -1.37 49.55
CA GLU A 576 69.73 -0.02 49.03
C GLU A 576 69.95 0.04 47.51
N SER A 577 70.91 -0.72 46.98
CA SER A 577 71.07 -0.93 45.53
C SER A 577 69.82 -1.58 44.92
N LYS A 578 69.25 -2.60 45.59
CA LYS A 578 68.00 -3.22 45.19
C LYS A 578 66.82 -2.24 45.23
N LYS A 579 66.65 -1.44 46.30
CA LYS A 579 65.64 -0.38 46.34
C LYS A 579 65.80 0.61 45.20
N VAL A 580 67.03 1.06 44.89
CA VAL A 580 67.28 2.01 43.80
C VAL A 580 66.93 1.38 42.44
N ASN A 581 67.25 0.10 42.22
CA ASN A 581 66.87 -0.64 41.02
C ASN A 581 65.35 -0.87 40.93
N ASP A 582 64.70 -1.25 42.02
CA ASP A 582 63.24 -1.45 42.10
C ASP A 582 62.52 -0.11 41.88
N HIS A 583 62.99 0.99 42.48
CA HIS A 583 62.51 2.35 42.20
C HIS A 583 62.75 2.78 40.75
N PHE A 584 63.88 2.40 40.13
CA PHE A 584 64.14 2.71 38.73
C PHE A 584 63.21 1.93 37.78
N GLU A 585 62.95 0.64 38.03
CA GLU A 585 61.97 -0.14 37.26
C GLU A 585 60.53 0.31 37.53
N ILE A 586 60.20 0.83 38.73
CA ILE A 586 58.92 1.50 38.99
C ILE A 586 58.83 2.82 38.21
N LEU A 587 59.87 3.65 38.22
CA LEU A 587 59.91 4.92 37.50
C LEU A 587 59.78 4.70 35.98
N LYS A 588 60.50 3.72 35.45
CA LYS A 588 60.46 3.29 34.05
C LYS A 588 59.10 2.70 33.66
N LYS A 589 58.39 2.00 34.57
CA LYS A 589 56.99 1.59 34.34
C LYS A 589 56.06 2.79 34.32
N LEU A 590 56.18 3.71 35.28
CA LEU A 590 55.38 4.94 35.34
C LEU A 590 55.61 5.83 34.11
N GLU A 591 56.85 5.97 33.63
CA GLU A 591 57.19 6.71 32.42
C GLU A 591 56.55 6.08 31.17
N ASN A 592 56.61 4.74 31.04
CA ASN A 592 55.90 4.02 29.98
C ASN A 592 54.37 4.13 30.11
N GLU A 593 53.80 4.09 31.32
CA GLU A 593 52.37 4.27 31.55
C GLU A 593 51.92 5.69 31.21
N ILE A 594 52.69 6.72 31.58
CA ILE A 594 52.46 8.11 31.20
C ILE A 594 52.49 8.24 29.68
N PHE A 595 53.55 7.74 29.01
CA PHE A 595 53.67 7.79 27.55
C PHE A 595 52.52 7.07 26.83
N ILE A 596 52.10 5.89 27.31
CA ILE A 596 50.96 5.14 26.78
C ILE A 596 49.64 5.88 27.04
N ASN A 597 49.49 6.54 28.19
CA ASN A 597 48.28 7.29 28.52
C ASN A 597 48.21 8.63 27.77
N ASP A 598 49.33 9.28 27.47
CA ASP A 598 49.41 10.42 26.57
C ASP A 598 49.08 10.02 25.13
N GLN A 599 49.53 8.86 24.65
CA GLN A 599 49.08 8.34 23.35
C GLN A 599 47.56 8.09 23.32
N LYS A 600 46.99 7.49 24.38
CA LYS A 600 45.51 7.34 24.51
C LYS A 600 44.80 8.68 24.56
N ALA A 601 45.32 9.66 25.30
CA ALA A 601 44.74 11.00 25.41
C ALA A 601 44.75 11.73 24.07
N ASN A 602 45.86 11.66 23.32
CA ASN A 602 45.95 12.20 21.96
C ASN A 602 44.97 11.50 20.99
N LEU A 603 44.84 10.16 21.08
CA LEU A 603 43.85 9.42 20.29
C LEU A 603 42.42 9.86 20.60
N LEU A 604 42.09 10.02 21.89
CA LEU A 604 40.79 10.50 22.36
C LEU A 604 40.51 11.95 21.94
N LEU A 605 41.52 12.83 21.93
CA LEU A 605 41.39 14.21 21.43
C LEU A 605 41.08 14.22 19.92
N VAL A 606 41.79 13.41 19.13
CA VAL A 606 41.52 13.26 17.69
C VAL A 606 40.12 12.70 17.43
N GLU A 607 39.67 11.70 18.19
CA GLU A 607 38.32 11.13 18.04
C GLU A 607 37.24 12.12 18.49
N ASN A 608 37.49 12.89 19.56
CA ASN A 608 36.60 13.96 20.02
C ASN A 608 36.46 15.06 18.95
N GLU A 609 37.54 15.45 18.26
CA GLU A 609 37.46 16.35 17.10
C GLU A 609 36.68 15.78 15.92
N LYS A 610 36.81 14.48 15.60
CA LYS A 610 35.93 13.82 14.61
C LYS A 610 34.46 13.87 15.05
N LEU A 611 34.18 13.55 16.31
CA LEU A 611 32.83 13.57 16.87
C LEU A 611 32.22 14.98 16.85
N LYS A 612 32.98 16.03 17.21
CA LYS A 612 32.55 17.43 17.07
C LYS A 612 32.19 17.79 15.63
N ARG A 613 33.01 17.40 14.64
CA ARG A 613 32.72 17.60 13.21
C ARG A 613 31.47 16.84 12.77
N TYR A 614 31.28 15.61 13.23
CA TYR A 614 30.09 14.80 12.92
C TYR A 614 28.83 15.38 13.58
N ILE A 615 28.92 15.88 14.81
CA ILE A 615 27.83 16.61 15.50
C ILE A 615 27.50 17.91 14.76
N LEU A 616 28.49 18.65 14.27
CA LEU A 616 28.27 19.85 13.44
C LEU A 616 27.53 19.50 12.14
N TYR A 617 27.98 18.47 11.44
CA TYR A 617 27.35 17.95 10.22
C TYR A 617 25.89 17.51 10.48
N MET A 618 25.65 16.74 11.54
CA MET A 618 24.29 16.35 11.92
C MET A 618 23.41 17.55 12.28
N LYS A 619 23.93 18.57 12.99
CA LYS A 619 23.19 19.81 13.27
C LYS A 619 22.78 20.55 11.99
N ILE A 620 23.68 20.66 11.01
CA ILE A 620 23.38 21.28 9.70
C ILE A 620 22.30 20.49 8.95
N ASN A 621 22.35 19.16 8.97
CA ASN A 621 21.32 18.32 8.36
C ASN A 621 19.97 18.45 9.09
N ILE A 622 19.95 18.43 10.43
CA ILE A 622 18.73 18.61 11.24
C ILE A 622 18.09 19.98 10.97
N GLU A 623 18.89 21.04 10.86
CA GLU A 623 18.42 22.39 10.50
C GLU A 623 17.78 22.41 9.09
N LYS A 624 18.38 21.71 8.12
CA LYS A 624 17.82 21.55 6.77
C LYS A 624 16.51 20.77 6.78
N TYR A 625 16.43 19.67 7.53
CA TYR A 625 15.19 18.89 7.67
C TYR A 625 14.09 19.68 8.39
N ARG A 626 14.41 20.46 9.43
CA ARG A 626 13.43 21.32 10.11
C ARG A 626 12.82 22.34 9.15
N LYS A 627 13.63 23.03 8.35
CA LYS A 627 13.13 23.99 7.34
C LYS A 627 12.29 23.33 6.24
N GLY A 628 12.66 22.12 5.82
CA GLY A 628 11.83 21.31 4.91
C GLY A 628 10.48 20.91 5.53
N GLN A 629 10.47 20.57 6.82
CA GLN A 629 9.26 20.26 7.56
C GLN A 629 8.38 21.49 7.80
N GLU A 630 8.97 22.65 8.12
CA GLU A 630 8.28 23.93 8.26
C GLU A 630 7.58 24.34 6.95
N ALA A 631 8.24 24.19 5.80
CA ALA A 631 7.63 24.41 4.48
C ALA A 631 6.48 23.41 4.20
N LEU A 632 6.72 22.10 4.40
CA LEU A 632 5.70 21.08 4.20
C LEU A 632 4.47 21.26 5.11
N ILE A 633 4.63 21.84 6.31
CA ILE A 633 3.51 22.17 7.21
C ILE A 633 2.70 23.35 6.64
N HIS A 634 3.33 24.33 5.99
CA HIS A 634 2.62 25.41 5.29
C HIS A 634 1.84 24.85 4.10
N ASP A 635 2.48 24.03 3.27
CA ASP A 635 1.83 23.38 2.11
C ASP A 635 0.63 22.51 2.55
N LEU A 636 0.77 21.75 3.66
CA LEU A 636 -0.33 20.95 4.21
C LEU A 636 -1.45 21.83 4.80
N SER A 637 -1.10 22.95 5.44
CA SER A 637 -2.06 23.92 5.96
C SER A 637 -2.91 24.49 4.84
N ASP A 638 -2.28 25.00 3.77
CA ASP A 638 -2.98 25.58 2.63
C ASP A 638 -3.84 24.55 1.90
N ALA A 639 -3.32 23.33 1.70
CA ALA A 639 -4.09 22.21 1.16
C ALA A 639 -5.28 21.82 2.06
N SER A 640 -5.14 21.91 3.39
CA SER A 640 -6.24 21.64 4.33
C SER A 640 -7.33 22.72 4.27
N TRP A 641 -6.96 24.00 4.12
CA TRP A 641 -7.92 25.09 3.92
C TRP A 641 -8.64 24.99 2.58
N GLN A 642 -7.94 24.62 1.50
CA GLN A 642 -8.56 24.31 0.21
C GLN A 642 -9.55 23.14 0.33
N LEU A 643 -9.18 22.05 1.02
CA LEU A 643 -10.07 20.91 1.24
C LEU A 643 -11.31 21.28 2.06
N ILE A 644 -11.18 22.16 3.07
CA ILE A 644 -12.31 22.68 3.85
C ILE A 644 -13.22 23.57 3.00
N ALA A 645 -12.66 24.41 2.11
CA ALA A 645 -13.43 25.25 1.20
C ALA A 645 -14.23 24.41 0.18
N GLU A 646 -13.58 23.46 -0.49
CA GLU A 646 -14.23 22.51 -1.41
C GLU A 646 -15.28 21.63 -0.71
N HIS A 647 -15.02 21.21 0.53
CA HIS A 647 -16.01 20.46 1.30
C HIS A 647 -17.24 21.31 1.67
N THR A 648 -17.04 22.58 2.02
CA THR A 648 -18.14 23.53 2.27
C THR A 648 -18.98 23.71 1.00
N HIS A 649 -18.34 24.00 -0.14
CA HIS A 649 -19.01 24.15 -1.43
C HIS A 649 -19.77 22.88 -1.86
N TYR A 650 -19.23 21.68 -1.58
CA TYR A 650 -19.95 20.42 -1.79
C TYR A 650 -21.19 20.29 -0.87
N VAL A 651 -21.10 20.71 0.39
CA VAL A 651 -22.24 20.70 1.33
C VAL A 651 -23.34 21.67 0.89
N ASP A 652 -22.98 22.85 0.37
CA ASP A 652 -23.92 23.83 -0.17
C ASP A 652 -24.63 23.28 -1.42
N LEU A 653 -23.88 22.75 -2.40
CA LEU A 653 -24.44 22.07 -3.58
C LEU A 653 -25.33 20.87 -3.22
N TRP A 654 -25.00 20.15 -2.14
CA TRP A 654 -25.83 19.05 -1.65
C TRP A 654 -27.12 19.54 -0.99
N ALA A 655 -27.10 20.68 -0.31
CA ALA A 655 -28.29 21.33 0.22
C ALA A 655 -29.21 21.85 -0.90
N GLU A 656 -28.65 22.46 -1.95
CA GLU A 656 -29.39 22.85 -3.16
C GLU A 656 -30.03 21.64 -3.84
N PHE A 657 -29.27 20.55 -4.03
CA PHE A 657 -29.81 19.30 -4.58
C PHE A 657 -30.95 18.72 -3.72
N GLN A 658 -30.81 18.74 -2.38
CA GLN A 658 -31.88 18.32 -1.48
C GLN A 658 -33.11 19.23 -1.52
N ALA A 659 -32.96 20.53 -1.81
CA ALA A 659 -34.08 21.44 -2.01
C ALA A 659 -34.83 21.12 -3.31
N LEU A 660 -34.10 20.99 -4.43
CA LEU A 660 -34.67 20.64 -5.74
C LEU A 660 -35.37 19.27 -5.73
N VAL A 661 -34.83 18.27 -5.02
CA VAL A 661 -35.47 16.96 -4.87
C VAL A 661 -36.76 17.05 -4.05
N LYS A 662 -36.81 17.90 -3.01
CA LYS A 662 -38.06 18.14 -2.25
C LYS A 662 -39.12 18.82 -3.09
N GLU A 663 -38.74 19.84 -3.86
CA GLU A 663 -39.64 20.55 -4.80
C GLU A 663 -40.20 19.59 -5.85
N LEU A 664 -39.36 18.74 -6.46
CA LEU A 664 -39.78 17.74 -7.43
C LEU A 664 -40.73 16.69 -6.82
N VAL A 665 -40.51 16.27 -5.57
CA VAL A 665 -41.39 15.33 -4.85
C VAL A 665 -42.73 15.99 -4.52
N GLN A 666 -42.72 17.23 -4.02
CA GLN A 666 -43.93 18.00 -3.72
C GLN A 666 -44.81 18.19 -4.97
N ASN A 667 -44.21 18.65 -6.07
CA ASN A 667 -44.89 18.80 -7.35
C ASN A 667 -45.42 17.45 -7.88
N GLY A 668 -44.69 16.35 -7.64
CA GLY A 668 -45.12 15.00 -8.00
C GLY A 668 -46.31 14.50 -7.16
N GLU A 669 -46.36 14.82 -5.87
CA GLU A 669 -47.45 14.46 -4.96
C GLU A 669 -48.73 15.25 -5.30
N GLU A 670 -48.60 16.53 -5.64
CA GLU A 670 -49.71 17.36 -6.14
C GLU A 670 -50.29 16.82 -7.45
N ILE A 671 -49.45 16.47 -8.43
CA ILE A 671 -49.89 15.84 -9.70
C ILE A 671 -50.57 14.48 -9.44
N LEU A 672 -50.07 13.67 -8.51
CA LEU A 672 -50.71 12.41 -8.13
C LEU A 672 -52.09 12.65 -7.49
N GLN A 673 -52.24 13.69 -6.67
CA GLN A 673 -53.50 14.06 -6.07
C GLN A 673 -54.51 14.60 -7.10
N GLU A 674 -54.07 15.32 -8.14
CA GLU A 674 -54.92 15.66 -9.28
C GLU A 674 -55.39 14.41 -10.05
N ILE A 675 -54.48 13.45 -10.30
CA ILE A 675 -54.80 12.18 -10.97
C ILE A 675 -55.81 11.35 -10.15
N GLU A 676 -55.66 11.26 -8.83
CA GLU A 676 -56.63 10.57 -7.97
C GLU A 676 -58.01 11.24 -8.02
N ASN A 677 -58.06 12.58 -7.97
CA ASN A 677 -59.30 13.34 -8.12
C ASN A 677 -59.96 13.11 -9.50
N LEU A 678 -59.17 13.01 -10.58
CA LEU A 678 -59.67 12.67 -11.91
C LEU A 678 -60.19 11.22 -11.99
N MET A 679 -59.46 10.25 -11.43
CA MET A 679 -59.90 8.85 -11.33
C MET A 679 -61.23 8.73 -10.58
N LYS A 680 -61.38 9.44 -9.45
CA LYS A 680 -62.62 9.46 -8.66
C LYS A 680 -63.79 10.06 -9.45
N ARG A 681 -63.57 11.16 -10.18
CA ARG A 681 -64.57 11.75 -11.08
C ARG A 681 -64.97 10.83 -12.24
N LEU A 682 -64.06 9.99 -12.73
CA LEU A 682 -64.36 8.97 -13.73
C LEU A 682 -65.19 7.82 -13.11
N GLN A 683 -64.83 7.32 -11.93
CA GLN A 683 -65.63 6.32 -11.20
C GLN A 683 -67.06 6.83 -10.91
N ASP A 684 -67.20 8.07 -10.42
CA ASP A 684 -68.50 8.71 -10.20
C ASP A 684 -69.34 8.84 -11.49
N ARG A 685 -68.70 9.01 -12.65
CA ARG A 685 -69.35 9.07 -13.96
C ARG A 685 -69.77 7.67 -14.41
N ASP A 686 -68.89 6.69 -14.24
CA ASP A 686 -69.10 5.34 -14.75
C ASP A 686 -70.15 4.60 -13.91
N GLN A 687 -70.23 4.83 -12.59
CA GLN A 687 -71.36 4.44 -11.76
C GLN A 687 -72.69 5.07 -12.23
N LYS A 688 -72.70 6.33 -12.66
CA LYS A 688 -73.91 6.98 -13.23
C LYS A 688 -74.28 6.35 -14.58
N ILE A 689 -73.30 5.93 -15.37
CA ILE A 689 -73.54 5.18 -16.62
C ILE A 689 -74.11 3.79 -16.31
N GLU A 690 -73.63 3.08 -15.29
CA GLU A 690 -74.23 1.80 -14.86
C GLU A 690 -75.68 1.97 -14.35
N LEU A 691 -75.97 3.04 -13.59
CA LEU A 691 -77.33 3.37 -13.16
C LEU A 691 -78.25 3.71 -14.35
N ILE A 692 -77.75 4.41 -15.37
CA ILE A 692 -78.48 4.68 -16.61
C ILE A 692 -78.69 3.38 -17.41
N ASN A 693 -77.66 2.55 -17.56
CA ASN A 693 -77.73 1.29 -18.30
C ASN A 693 -78.69 0.29 -17.66
N SER A 694 -78.64 0.13 -16.33
CA SER A 694 -79.57 -0.74 -15.60
C SER A 694 -81.01 -0.20 -15.60
N TRP A 695 -81.21 1.12 -15.59
CA TRP A 695 -82.52 1.73 -15.80
C TRP A 695 -83.06 1.51 -17.23
N LEU A 696 -82.22 1.70 -18.26
CA LEU A 696 -82.55 1.44 -19.67
C LEU A 696 -82.86 -0.04 -19.89
N GLN A 697 -82.02 -0.95 -19.39
CA GLN A 697 -82.24 -2.39 -19.51
C GLN A 697 -83.54 -2.81 -18.82
N ARG A 698 -83.82 -2.32 -17.61
CA ARG A 698 -85.09 -2.62 -16.91
C ARG A 698 -86.31 -2.07 -17.66
N ASN A 699 -86.17 -0.98 -18.40
CA ASN A 699 -87.22 -0.46 -19.28
C ASN A 699 -87.35 -1.27 -20.58
N LEU A 700 -86.25 -1.79 -21.15
CA LEU A 700 -86.27 -2.72 -22.28
C LEU A 700 -86.88 -4.08 -21.91
N GLU A 701 -86.53 -4.62 -20.74
CA GLU A 701 -87.17 -5.82 -20.16
C GLU A 701 -88.68 -5.59 -19.92
N LYS A 702 -89.07 -4.39 -19.50
CA LYS A 702 -90.48 -4.00 -19.36
C LYS A 702 -91.19 -3.82 -20.72
N LEU A 703 -90.51 -3.32 -21.74
CA LEU A 703 -91.02 -3.28 -23.12
C LEU A 703 -91.20 -4.69 -23.68
N HIS A 704 -90.23 -5.60 -23.47
CA HIS A 704 -90.36 -7.00 -23.82
C HIS A 704 -91.49 -7.69 -23.04
N SER A 705 -91.69 -7.38 -21.74
CA SER A 705 -92.80 -7.97 -20.97
C SER A 705 -94.17 -7.48 -21.42
N LEU A 706 -94.29 -6.24 -21.90
CA LEU A 706 -95.50 -5.71 -22.54
C LEU A 706 -95.72 -6.33 -23.93
N MET A 707 -94.69 -6.41 -24.77
CA MET A 707 -94.74 -7.05 -26.09
C MET A 707 -95.14 -8.54 -25.99
N ASN A 708 -94.71 -9.21 -24.92
CA ASN A 708 -95.08 -10.59 -24.62
C ASN A 708 -96.47 -10.73 -23.93
N GLN A 709 -97.12 -9.63 -23.54
CA GLN A 709 -98.48 -9.61 -22.99
C GLN A 709 -99.56 -9.31 -24.03
N GLU A 710 -99.21 -8.80 -25.22
CA GLU A 710 -100.15 -8.48 -26.30
C GLU A 710 -100.40 -9.64 -27.29
N LEU A 711 -100.15 -10.90 -26.90
CA LEU A 711 -100.77 -12.08 -27.52
C LEU A 711 -101.41 -13.04 -26.47
N PRO A 712 -102.53 -13.71 -26.79
CA PRO A 712 -103.54 -13.98 -25.76
C PRO A 712 -103.68 -15.44 -25.26
N THR A 713 -104.55 -15.57 -24.25
CA THR A 713 -105.34 -16.75 -23.82
C THR A 713 -104.77 -17.85 -22.88
N LEU A 714 -105.21 -17.74 -21.61
CA LEU A 714 -105.88 -18.77 -20.76
C LEU A 714 -105.08 -19.76 -19.86
N ILE A 715 -105.30 -19.59 -18.53
CA ILE A 715 -105.52 -20.63 -17.48
C ILE A 715 -104.33 -21.59 -17.16
N SER A 716 -103.75 -21.68 -15.94
CA SER A 716 -104.40 -21.94 -14.64
C SER A 716 -103.63 -21.55 -13.35
N LYS A 717 -104.36 -20.98 -12.38
CA LYS A 717 -104.31 -21.08 -10.88
C LYS A 717 -103.05 -21.51 -10.08
N GLN A 718 -102.88 -20.80 -8.93
CA GLN A 718 -102.23 -21.16 -7.64
C GLN A 718 -100.68 -21.17 -7.60
N GLN A 719 -99.98 -20.82 -6.50
CA GLN A 719 -100.42 -20.48 -5.13
C GLN A 719 -99.53 -19.45 -4.37
N PHE A 720 -100.11 -18.82 -3.35
CA PHE A 720 -99.61 -17.84 -2.38
C PHE A 720 -98.27 -18.14 -1.65
N ALA A 721 -97.49 -17.08 -1.32
CA ALA A 721 -96.82 -16.91 -0.01
C ALA A 721 -96.35 -15.45 0.32
N ARG A 722 -97.10 -14.78 1.22
CA ARG A 722 -96.78 -13.69 2.19
C ARG A 722 -95.61 -12.69 2.03
N GLU A 723 -95.97 -11.41 2.23
CA GLU A 723 -95.20 -10.23 2.70
C GLU A 723 -94.79 -10.35 4.21
N PRO A 724 -94.33 -9.30 4.97
CA PRO A 724 -94.03 -7.87 4.69
C PRO A 724 -92.64 -7.44 5.27
N SER A 725 -92.24 -6.19 5.61
CA SER A 725 -92.91 -4.86 5.75
C SER A 725 -91.91 -3.68 5.85
N LYS A 726 -92.33 -2.48 5.38
CA LYS A 726 -92.08 -1.12 5.98
C LYS A 726 -90.62 -0.57 5.95
N LEU A 727 -90.34 0.75 5.99
CA LEU A 727 -91.17 1.98 6.03
C LEU A 727 -90.41 3.16 5.35
N ILE A 728 -91.11 4.21 4.90
CA ILE A 728 -90.55 5.48 4.34
C ILE A 728 -90.81 6.63 5.33
N PRO A 729 -90.00 7.72 5.37
CA PRO A 729 -90.31 8.94 4.60
C PRO A 729 -89.06 9.57 3.91
N ASN A 730 -89.10 10.20 2.74
CA ASN A 730 -89.90 11.34 2.20
C ASN A 730 -89.52 12.73 2.75
N ASN A 731 -88.82 13.52 1.91
CA ASN A 731 -88.95 14.96 1.58
C ASN A 731 -87.65 15.39 0.83
N VAL A 732 -87.61 16.02 -0.36
CA VAL A 732 -88.32 17.21 -0.92
C VAL A 732 -87.91 18.47 -0.13
N THR A 733 -87.22 19.48 -0.67
CA THR A 733 -87.39 20.24 -1.95
C THR A 733 -86.10 20.23 -2.82
N ASN A 734 -86.04 20.60 -4.11
CA ASN A 734 -86.42 21.85 -4.82
C ASN A 734 -85.79 23.12 -4.20
N THR A 735 -85.24 24.11 -4.92
CA THR A 735 -84.99 24.35 -6.36
C THR A 735 -83.82 25.34 -6.49
N GLN A 736 -83.14 25.40 -7.65
CA GLN A 736 -83.16 26.56 -8.57
C GLN A 736 -82.26 26.27 -9.78
N LEU A 737 -82.72 26.60 -11.00
CA LEU A 737 -81.77 26.93 -12.07
C LEU A 737 -81.26 28.36 -11.81
N ASN A 738 -80.02 28.63 -12.22
CA ASN A 738 -79.72 29.95 -12.76
C ASN A 738 -78.85 29.80 -14.01
N ILE A 739 -79.35 30.29 -15.13
CA ILE A 739 -78.60 30.46 -16.38
C ILE A 739 -78.53 31.97 -16.55
N ASP A 740 -77.34 32.56 -16.59
CA ASP A 740 -77.03 33.39 -17.76
C ASP A 740 -75.54 33.64 -17.99
N THR A 741 -75.27 34.11 -19.19
CA THR A 741 -73.96 34.37 -19.78
C THR A 741 -73.34 35.70 -19.31
N SER A 742 -72.01 35.78 -19.41
CA SER A 742 -71.37 36.91 -20.08
C SER A 742 -70.03 36.48 -20.68
N LEU A 743 -69.80 36.87 -21.94
CA LEU A 743 -68.50 36.79 -22.59
C LEU A 743 -67.64 37.97 -22.14
N GLN A 744 -66.34 37.74 -22.00
CA GLN A 744 -65.38 38.77 -22.40
C GLN A 744 -64.21 38.12 -23.13
N VAL A 745 -64.05 38.49 -24.40
CA VAL A 745 -62.90 38.13 -25.22
C VAL A 745 -61.95 39.32 -25.19
N GLU A 746 -60.73 39.10 -24.74
CA GLU A 746 -59.60 39.92 -25.16
C GLU A 746 -58.55 39.02 -25.82
N CYS A 747 -58.34 39.23 -27.12
CA CYS A 747 -57.16 38.73 -27.80
C CYS A 747 -56.07 39.81 -27.69
N SER A 748 -54.89 39.43 -27.21
CA SER A 748 -53.65 40.15 -27.50
C SER A 748 -52.69 39.19 -28.19
N SER A 749 -52.08 39.66 -29.26
CA SER A 749 -51.53 38.81 -30.33
C SER A 749 -50.03 38.60 -30.22
N ILE A 750 -49.54 37.48 -30.77
CA ILE A 750 -48.18 37.33 -31.39
C ILE A 750 -47.03 37.35 -30.35
N GLU A 751 -45.99 36.51 -30.39
CA GLU A 751 -45.27 35.87 -31.53
C GLU A 751 -45.26 34.32 -31.54
N ILE A 752 -44.62 33.77 -32.58
CA ILE A 752 -44.46 32.36 -32.94
C ILE A 752 -42.96 32.09 -33.16
N PHE A 753 -42.39 30.97 -32.67
CA PHE A 753 -41.60 30.03 -33.52
C PHE A 753 -41.06 28.78 -32.79
N ALA A 754 -40.95 27.68 -33.56
CA ALA A 754 -40.19 26.44 -33.40
C ALA A 754 -40.21 25.69 -32.03
N ASN A 755 -40.74 24.47 -31.92
CA ASN A 755 -40.48 23.20 -32.64
C ASN A 755 -39.30 22.35 -32.13
N SER A 756 -39.59 21.54 -31.11
CA SER A 756 -39.49 20.06 -31.15
C SER A 756 -39.73 19.46 -32.58
N PRO A 757 -39.27 18.24 -32.96
CA PRO A 757 -39.51 17.05 -32.12
C PRO A 757 -38.61 15.79 -32.28
N SER A 758 -38.86 14.85 -31.36
CA SER A 758 -38.88 13.37 -31.52
C SER A 758 -37.95 12.66 -32.53
N THR A 759 -37.18 11.70 -32.01
CA THR A 759 -36.74 10.53 -32.81
C THR A 759 -37.68 9.34 -32.55
N GLN A 760 -38.45 8.92 -33.55
CA GLN A 760 -39.14 7.62 -33.52
C GLN A 760 -38.28 6.53 -34.17
N LYS A 761 -37.99 5.50 -33.37
CA LYS A 761 -37.78 4.10 -33.71
C LYS A 761 -38.09 3.70 -35.17
N ASN A 762 -37.10 3.10 -35.84
CA ASN A 762 -37.34 2.17 -36.95
C ASN A 762 -36.33 1.00 -36.92
N ILE A 763 -36.61 -0.05 -37.70
CA ILE A 763 -36.03 -1.40 -37.54
C ILE A 763 -35.67 -1.99 -38.93
N LEU A 764 -34.73 -2.96 -38.91
CA LEU A 764 -34.42 -3.98 -39.93
C LEU A 764 -33.30 -3.69 -40.98
N ASP A 765 -32.35 -4.63 -41.00
CA ASP A 765 -31.54 -5.21 -42.09
C ASP A 765 -30.96 -4.34 -43.22
N ASN A 766 -29.62 -4.18 -43.22
CA ASN A 766 -28.73 -5.06 -44.01
C ASN A 766 -27.29 -5.06 -43.44
#